data_AF-A0A1B5KUE2-F1
#
_entry.id   AF-A0A1B5KUE2-F1
#
_cell.length_a   1.000
_cell.length_b   1.000
_cell.length_c   1.000
_cell.angle_alpha   90.00
_cell.angle_beta   90.00
_cell.angle_gamma   90.00
#
_symmetry.space_group_name_H-M   'P 1'
#
loop_
_entity.id
_entity.type
_entity.pdbx_description
1 polymer ?
#
loop_
_entity_poly.entity_id
_entity_poly.type
_entity_poly.pdbx_seq_one_letter_code
_entity_poly.pdbx_strand_id
1 'polypeptide(L)'
;MGDLVFTDVTIGIRCGNQQFTSHSLLFYNVGIAVDLLWDWGWTWKNIYMVNTDVGFYMTGDYKGGSMMVLDSHFEVVNLGISINTNKGATDAEQFSITLENIIMNSVRTMVIHGSSNSLLKGGSSTIESWISGRVYDDDNPEGAFVNDRKSRMAEREPSLVRTNIVATDGYYIRSKPQYETKSPDFFLSARALAKGDGVSDDTFALTVAAAIAKEKGQALYIPMGSYIVTETVVFPAGSVIVGECWAQIVAKGKYFEDASNPLPAVAVGNYGETGSMEIQDLLLTVQGPTAGAVLMEWNIAQDIQGSAAMWGPPDTWKNIWAWVADHELDGGPSQTQIDIYAARESPYYLPDPQAPEPFKDTARFVGDPDFNDCHSSNPHCAAAWGLSIISSTNVRIYGAGLYNWFQRYTQQCVDTQDCQQRVVKVKNSGQIWMYNIYTIGTVEMINHGDDKPVLAKDNTNTNEHPFTSVVNGWLRASTGQASSDGDDDDDKDDDEDYGTLNDCNGWYDTLEQIQSAYNSIPSECINKYLAKAFHMSLTSSMKNYDKIMQNDYHSKFKVYHDLVEVQSRFQIRKYMLDDKAEGWHCEMSQHRKCCDQCAGGGGYLDDICFHLDCFGPNQGSPTKCSSGKSKVVPCPTSVGDLPDALTWVLDDKEKYFSNLEKNYGVLRDWVKFEDLDVYNVYGCVWFQHEDDPQGLERCQNNSDTFWRNFPDLQRNFKLEDPSEVIKTAHDKTANLLTENEMQMRMAEFALIPWADVANTLALPAMSMNAAVKNMEGIVRVANKKIEEDRQQGIAAIITAVLFFIPFVGEVAGAIGVTVLRTIIDLAGAFADIGYSIYDSVKNPDNVLSNMFGIIFAAGGMRGAFKAASAEWRALKQDKIEQLPSSFHKDVTAMRKMQASCKL
;
A
#
# COMPACT_ATOMS: atom_id res chain seq x y z
N MET A 1 -5.64 36.61 -6.35
CA MET A 1 -6.81 36.65 -7.26
C MET A 1 -6.35 36.35 -8.67
N GLY A 2 -7.18 35.72 -9.49
CA GLY A 2 -6.90 35.63 -10.90
C GLY A 2 -8.03 35.08 -11.75
N ASP A 3 -7.79 35.07 -13.05
CA ASP A 3 -8.70 34.57 -14.10
C ASP A 3 -10.04 35.34 -14.17
N LEU A 4 -9.96 36.67 -14.12
CA LEU A 4 -11.12 37.58 -14.13
C LEU A 4 -11.16 38.47 -15.37
N VAL A 5 -12.37 38.80 -15.81
CA VAL A 5 -12.64 39.68 -16.94
C VAL A 5 -13.55 40.83 -16.51
N PHE A 6 -13.15 42.06 -16.83
CA PHE A 6 -13.88 43.30 -16.58
C PHE A 6 -14.20 44.00 -17.91
N THR A 7 -15.48 44.20 -18.22
CA THR A 7 -15.92 44.77 -19.49
C THR A 7 -16.94 45.89 -19.32
N ASP A 8 -16.80 46.97 -20.11
CA ASP A 8 -17.81 48.05 -20.23
C ASP A 8 -18.15 48.76 -18.90
N VAL A 9 -17.15 48.96 -18.03
CA VAL A 9 -17.32 49.57 -16.71
C VAL A 9 -16.46 50.83 -16.54
N THR A 10 -16.92 51.75 -15.67
CA THR A 10 -16.14 52.96 -15.34
C THR A 10 -14.89 52.63 -14.52
N ILE A 11 -14.99 51.72 -13.56
CA ILE A 11 -13.87 51.24 -12.75
C ILE A 11 -13.92 49.71 -12.78
N GLY A 12 -12.82 49.06 -13.16
CA GLY A 12 -12.69 47.61 -13.17
C GLY A 12 -12.64 47.05 -11.75
N ILE A 13 -11.59 47.40 -11.01
CA ILE A 13 -11.43 47.06 -9.60
C ILE A 13 -10.97 48.28 -8.79
N ARG A 14 -11.57 48.48 -7.61
CA ARG A 14 -11.06 49.38 -6.58
C ARG A 14 -10.58 48.56 -5.40
N CYS A 15 -9.33 48.73 -5.00
CA CYS A 15 -8.71 47.86 -4.00
C CYS A 15 -7.67 48.58 -3.13
N GLY A 16 -7.49 48.08 -1.91
CA GLY A 16 -6.40 48.45 -1.03
C GLY A 16 -6.17 47.33 -0.02
N ASN A 17 -4.93 46.88 0.11
CA ASN A 17 -4.55 45.74 0.94
C ASN A 17 -3.08 45.84 1.32
N GLN A 18 -2.67 45.20 2.41
CA GLN A 18 -1.27 45.12 2.82
C GLN A 18 -0.40 44.62 1.67
N GLN A 19 -0.77 43.47 1.11
CA GLN A 19 -0.16 42.89 -0.07
C GLN A 19 -1.14 42.01 -0.81
N PHE A 20 -0.84 41.74 -2.09
CA PHE A 20 -1.58 40.74 -2.83
C PHE A 20 -0.81 40.30 -4.08
N THR A 21 -1.20 39.13 -4.61
CA THR A 21 -0.83 38.71 -5.96
C THR A 21 -2.08 38.60 -6.82
N SER A 22 -2.10 39.39 -7.91
CA SER A 22 -3.16 39.42 -8.91
C SER A 22 -2.61 38.92 -10.24
N HIS A 23 -3.32 38.01 -10.90
CA HIS A 23 -2.87 37.55 -12.22
C HIS A 23 -3.98 37.21 -13.20
N SER A 24 -3.64 37.15 -14.49
CA SER A 24 -4.58 36.76 -15.56
C SER A 24 -5.86 37.61 -15.53
N LEU A 25 -5.71 38.94 -15.44
CA LEU A 25 -6.84 39.87 -15.40
C LEU A 25 -6.97 40.57 -16.75
N LEU A 26 -8.18 40.53 -17.34
CA LEU A 26 -8.51 41.22 -18.59
C LEU A 26 -9.41 42.42 -18.31
N PHE A 27 -9.00 43.59 -18.81
CA PHE A 27 -9.79 44.81 -18.82
C PHE A 27 -10.07 45.22 -20.26
N TYR A 28 -11.35 45.24 -20.65
CA TYR A 28 -11.77 45.58 -22.02
C TYR A 28 -12.82 46.70 -22.00
N ASN A 29 -12.56 47.80 -22.70
CA ASN A 29 -13.45 48.96 -22.73
C ASN A 29 -13.76 49.49 -21.31
N VAL A 30 -12.70 49.79 -20.56
CA VAL A 30 -12.80 50.24 -19.16
C VAL A 30 -12.31 51.67 -19.02
N GLY A 31 -12.96 52.46 -18.15
CA GLY A 31 -12.47 53.79 -17.77
C GLY A 31 -11.13 53.69 -17.01
N ILE A 32 -11.20 53.27 -15.75
CA ILE A 32 -10.04 52.99 -14.89
C ILE A 32 -9.96 51.49 -14.65
N ALA A 33 -8.92 50.78 -15.11
CA ALA A 33 -8.80 49.34 -14.90
C ALA A 33 -8.60 49.01 -13.40
N VAL A 34 -7.61 49.63 -12.76
CA VAL A 34 -7.29 49.45 -11.35
C VAL A 34 -7.23 50.80 -10.64
N ASP A 35 -8.14 51.01 -9.70
CA ASP A 35 -8.13 52.14 -8.77
C ASP A 35 -7.54 51.66 -7.43
N LEU A 36 -6.25 51.89 -7.25
CA LEU A 36 -5.48 51.46 -6.09
C LEU A 36 -5.56 52.53 -5.00
N LEU A 37 -6.06 52.15 -3.82
CA LEU A 37 -6.24 53.04 -2.68
C LEU A 37 -4.96 53.14 -1.83
N TRP A 38 -4.37 51.98 -1.51
CA TRP A 38 -3.14 51.84 -0.74
C TRP A 38 -2.61 50.40 -0.85
N ASP A 39 -1.29 50.22 -0.77
CA ASP A 39 -0.66 48.93 -0.52
C ASP A 39 0.71 49.10 0.17
N TRP A 40 1.27 48.00 0.69
CA TRP A 40 2.70 47.91 1.00
C TRP A 40 3.46 47.29 -0.17
N GLY A 41 2.90 46.25 -0.78
CA GLY A 41 3.46 45.61 -1.96
C GLY A 41 2.48 44.74 -2.75
N TRP A 42 2.28 45.03 -4.03
CA TRP A 42 1.36 44.25 -4.88
C TRP A 42 2.02 43.77 -6.18
N THR A 43 1.97 42.46 -6.44
CA THR A 43 2.45 41.86 -7.69
C THR A 43 1.29 41.63 -8.65
N TRP A 44 1.33 42.29 -9.81
CA TRP A 44 0.35 42.22 -10.90
C TRP A 44 0.98 41.50 -12.09
N LYS A 45 0.58 40.26 -12.36
CA LYS A 45 1.18 39.42 -13.41
C LYS A 45 0.18 39.07 -14.51
N ASN A 46 0.60 39.12 -15.77
CA ASN A 46 -0.29 38.70 -16.88
C ASN A 46 -1.59 39.51 -16.91
N ILE A 47 -1.44 40.84 -16.84
CA ILE A 47 -2.56 41.77 -16.98
C ILE A 47 -2.70 42.13 -18.44
N TYR A 48 -3.92 42.07 -18.97
CA TYR A 48 -4.23 42.49 -20.33
C TYR A 48 -5.25 43.62 -20.32
N MET A 49 -4.87 44.76 -20.90
CA MET A 49 -5.73 45.94 -20.99
C MET A 49 -5.92 46.32 -22.45
N VAL A 50 -7.17 46.46 -22.88
CA VAL A 50 -7.52 46.83 -24.24
C VAL A 50 -8.57 47.93 -24.23
N ASN A 51 -8.34 48.98 -25.02
CA ASN A 51 -9.25 50.13 -25.13
C ASN A 51 -9.61 50.69 -23.73
N THR A 52 -8.59 51.07 -22.96
CA THR A 52 -8.72 51.51 -21.57
C THR A 52 -8.24 52.96 -21.43
N ASP A 53 -8.98 53.81 -20.70
CA ASP A 53 -8.56 55.21 -20.53
C ASP A 53 -7.36 55.30 -19.58
N VAL A 54 -7.48 54.75 -18.38
CA VAL A 54 -6.39 54.67 -17.39
C VAL A 54 -6.22 53.23 -16.92
N GLY A 55 -5.00 52.70 -17.01
CA GLY A 55 -4.68 51.35 -16.53
C GLY A 55 -4.66 51.29 -14.99
N PHE A 56 -3.56 51.69 -14.39
CA PHE A 56 -3.42 51.81 -12.93
C PHE A 56 -3.55 53.26 -12.51
N TYR A 57 -4.40 53.53 -11.53
CA TYR A 57 -4.67 54.85 -11.00
C TYR A 57 -4.52 54.85 -9.48
N MET A 58 -3.78 55.83 -8.96
CA MET A 58 -3.65 56.07 -7.53
C MET A 58 -3.57 57.57 -7.27
N THR A 59 -4.40 58.07 -6.35
CA THR A 59 -4.42 59.49 -5.96
C THR A 59 -4.69 59.62 -4.46
N GLY A 60 -4.28 60.73 -3.87
CA GLY A 60 -4.63 61.09 -2.49
C GLY A 60 -3.39 61.26 -1.61
N ASP A 61 -3.59 61.24 -0.30
CA ASP A 61 -2.54 61.63 0.66
C ASP A 61 -1.65 60.48 1.15
N TYR A 62 -1.90 59.25 0.69
CA TYR A 62 -1.10 58.08 1.05
C TYR A 62 0.39 58.27 0.69
N LYS A 63 1.28 57.70 1.50
CA LYS A 63 2.74 57.78 1.35
C LYS A 63 3.35 56.38 1.42
N GLY A 64 4.39 56.16 0.65
CA GLY A 64 4.98 54.84 0.47
C GLY A 64 4.11 53.91 -0.37
N GLY A 65 4.37 52.60 -0.24
CA GLY A 65 3.80 51.54 -1.06
C GLY A 65 4.67 51.16 -2.26
N SER A 66 4.33 50.02 -2.87
CA SER A 66 5.05 49.52 -4.02
C SER A 66 4.19 48.62 -4.90
N MET A 67 4.28 48.79 -6.22
CA MET A 67 3.67 47.86 -7.18
C MET A 67 4.71 47.26 -8.11
N MET A 68 4.48 46.01 -8.49
CA MET A 68 5.18 45.37 -9.59
C MET A 68 4.18 44.95 -10.65
N VAL A 69 4.41 45.34 -11.91
CA VAL A 69 3.68 44.82 -13.07
C VAL A 69 4.61 43.95 -13.90
N LEU A 70 4.20 42.72 -14.17
CA LEU A 70 5.01 41.67 -14.76
C LEU A 70 4.26 40.99 -15.92
N ASP A 71 4.96 40.72 -17.03
CA ASP A 71 4.45 39.91 -18.16
C ASP A 71 3.07 40.37 -18.65
N SER A 72 2.90 41.66 -18.91
CA SER A 72 1.57 42.28 -19.14
C SER A 72 1.51 43.03 -20.47
N HIS A 73 0.30 43.22 -21.01
CA HIS A 73 0.07 43.84 -22.30
C HIS A 73 -0.97 44.97 -22.21
N PHE A 74 -0.60 46.13 -22.73
CA PHE A 74 -1.41 47.33 -22.80
C PHE A 74 -1.64 47.68 -24.27
N GLU A 75 -2.88 47.58 -24.73
CA GLU A 75 -3.28 47.84 -26.10
C GLU A 75 -4.33 48.96 -26.16
N VAL A 76 -4.07 50.00 -26.95
CA VAL A 76 -4.96 51.17 -27.08
C VAL A 76 -5.31 51.74 -25.70
N VAL A 77 -4.29 52.19 -24.98
CA VAL A 77 -4.42 52.75 -23.62
C VAL A 77 -4.00 54.22 -23.61
N ASN A 78 -4.84 55.11 -23.08
CA ASN A 78 -4.49 56.53 -23.02
C ASN A 78 -3.39 56.80 -21.97
N LEU A 79 -3.52 56.23 -20.77
CA LEU A 79 -2.54 56.34 -19.70
C LEU A 79 -2.35 55.01 -18.99
N GLY A 80 -1.16 54.40 -19.11
CA GLY A 80 -0.87 53.08 -18.52
C GLY A 80 -0.92 53.09 -16.99
N ILE A 81 -0.16 53.97 -16.34
CA ILE A 81 -0.05 54.11 -14.89
C ILE A 81 -0.01 55.59 -14.52
N SER A 82 -0.84 55.98 -13.57
CA SER A 82 -0.97 57.34 -13.04
C SER A 82 -0.90 57.34 -11.53
N ILE A 83 0.21 57.80 -10.97
CA ILE A 83 0.41 57.94 -9.52
C ILE A 83 0.48 59.42 -9.16
N ASN A 84 -0.45 59.86 -8.32
CA ASN A 84 -0.51 61.23 -7.81
C ASN A 84 -0.74 61.23 -6.29
N THR A 85 0.28 60.76 -5.56
CA THR A 85 0.29 60.63 -4.10
C THR A 85 1.40 61.47 -3.46
N ASN A 86 1.42 61.56 -2.12
CA ASN A 86 2.41 62.38 -1.41
C ASN A 86 3.79 61.68 -1.38
N LYS A 87 4.86 62.48 -1.50
CA LYS A 87 6.26 62.00 -1.49
C LYS A 87 6.83 61.75 -0.08
N GLY A 88 6.26 62.35 0.98
CA GLY A 88 6.90 62.37 2.30
C GLY A 88 8.15 63.26 2.36
N ALA A 89 9.01 63.03 3.35
CA ALA A 89 10.21 63.86 3.60
C ALA A 89 11.42 63.46 2.74
N THR A 90 11.47 62.21 2.29
CA THR A 90 12.55 61.64 1.49
C THR A 90 12.05 61.12 0.14
N ASP A 91 12.96 60.92 -0.81
CA ASP A 91 12.60 60.31 -2.11
C ASP A 91 12.06 58.90 -1.96
N ALA A 92 12.49 58.19 -0.91
CA ALA A 92 12.05 56.83 -0.62
C ALA A 92 10.60 56.77 -0.14
N GLU A 93 10.01 57.86 0.37
CA GLU A 93 8.63 57.88 0.90
C GLU A 93 7.53 58.05 -0.16
N GLN A 94 7.89 58.07 -1.44
CA GLN A 94 6.91 58.03 -2.52
C GLN A 94 6.54 56.59 -2.90
N PHE A 95 5.39 56.43 -3.56
CA PHE A 95 4.97 55.15 -4.10
C PHE A 95 5.96 54.67 -5.17
N SER A 96 6.37 53.41 -5.12
CA SER A 96 7.39 52.88 -6.04
C SER A 96 6.80 51.95 -7.10
N ILE A 97 7.39 51.94 -8.29
CA ILE A 97 6.87 51.18 -9.44
C ILE A 97 8.01 50.37 -10.08
N THR A 98 7.74 49.09 -10.29
CA THR A 98 8.60 48.18 -11.06
C THR A 98 7.81 47.57 -12.20
N LEU A 99 8.35 47.64 -13.41
CA LEU A 99 7.77 47.08 -14.63
C LEU A 99 8.76 46.10 -15.25
N GLU A 100 8.32 44.89 -15.60
CA GLU A 100 9.14 43.93 -16.33
C GLU A 100 8.31 43.18 -17.38
N ASN A 101 8.84 43.07 -18.60
CA ASN A 101 8.21 42.43 -19.75
C ASN A 101 6.80 42.98 -20.04
N ILE A 102 6.72 44.29 -20.31
CA ILE A 102 5.45 44.99 -20.62
C ILE A 102 5.36 45.27 -22.10
N ILE A 103 4.41 44.62 -22.78
CA ILE A 103 4.12 44.88 -24.20
C ILE A 103 3.18 46.09 -24.28
N MET A 104 3.56 47.09 -25.07
CA MET A 104 2.71 48.23 -25.39
C MET A 104 2.36 48.20 -26.87
N ASN A 105 1.08 48.39 -27.17
CA ASN A 105 0.58 48.66 -28.52
C ASN A 105 -0.34 49.89 -28.49
N SER A 106 0.07 50.98 -29.13
CA SER A 106 -0.72 52.22 -29.18
C SER A 106 -1.05 52.79 -27.79
N VAL A 107 -0.09 52.75 -26.87
CA VAL A 107 -0.19 53.40 -25.56
C VAL A 107 0.25 54.85 -25.69
N ARG A 108 -0.56 55.84 -25.28
CA ARG A 108 -0.19 57.26 -25.42
C ARG A 108 0.88 57.68 -24.41
N THR A 109 0.66 57.38 -23.13
CA THR A 109 1.64 57.59 -22.06
C THR A 109 1.67 56.36 -21.17
N MET A 110 2.86 55.83 -20.85
CA MET A 110 2.94 54.62 -20.03
C MET A 110 2.91 54.92 -18.53
N VAL A 111 3.72 55.86 -18.04
CA VAL A 111 3.75 56.23 -16.62
C VAL A 111 3.77 57.73 -16.47
N ILE A 112 2.90 58.25 -15.61
CA ILE A 112 3.01 59.57 -14.99
C ILE A 112 3.07 59.37 -13.49
N HIS A 113 4.15 59.84 -12.87
CA HIS A 113 4.31 59.82 -11.43
C HIS A 113 4.53 61.23 -10.91
N GLY A 114 3.51 61.80 -10.27
CA GLY A 114 3.49 63.21 -9.85
C GLY A 114 4.59 63.56 -8.85
N SER A 115 4.84 62.69 -7.86
CA SER A 115 5.78 62.95 -6.76
C SER A 115 7.25 62.84 -7.16
N SER A 116 7.60 61.88 -8.03
CA SER A 116 8.95 61.74 -8.59
C SER A 116 9.18 62.61 -9.83
N ASN A 117 8.13 63.26 -10.35
CA ASN A 117 8.13 63.95 -11.65
C ASN A 117 8.59 63.02 -12.81
N SER A 118 8.30 61.72 -12.70
CA SER A 118 8.69 60.73 -13.70
C SER A 118 7.66 60.63 -14.81
N LEU A 119 8.15 60.57 -16.05
CA LEU A 119 7.34 60.41 -17.26
C LEU A 119 7.94 59.31 -18.14
N LEU A 120 7.31 58.15 -18.18
CA LEU A 120 7.64 57.10 -19.13
C LEU A 120 6.74 57.23 -20.36
N LYS A 121 7.37 57.51 -21.51
CA LYS A 121 6.65 57.63 -22.79
C LYS A 121 5.97 56.31 -23.15
N GLY A 122 4.77 56.41 -23.72
CA GLY A 122 4.10 55.27 -24.36
C GLY A 122 4.66 55.00 -25.75
N GLY A 123 3.92 54.21 -26.53
CA GLY A 123 4.22 53.87 -27.91
C GLY A 123 3.70 52.48 -28.27
N SER A 124 4.33 51.90 -29.29
CA SER A 124 4.20 50.47 -29.63
C SER A 124 5.58 49.81 -29.55
N SER A 125 5.90 49.20 -28.41
CA SER A 125 7.19 48.58 -28.09
C SER A 125 7.08 47.73 -26.83
N THR A 126 8.10 46.95 -26.51
CA THR A 126 8.19 46.23 -25.23
C THR A 126 9.10 46.96 -24.26
N ILE A 127 8.66 47.12 -23.02
CA ILE A 127 9.52 47.50 -21.89
C ILE A 127 10.09 46.22 -21.30
N GLU A 128 11.40 46.03 -21.44
CA GLU A 128 12.10 44.87 -20.87
C GLU A 128 12.09 44.94 -19.34
N SER A 129 12.69 45.99 -18.75
CA SER A 129 12.65 46.26 -17.32
C SER A 129 12.77 47.77 -17.06
N TRP A 130 11.95 48.29 -16.15
CA TRP A 130 11.94 49.69 -15.73
C TRP A 130 11.60 49.82 -14.25
N ILE A 131 12.36 50.64 -13.53
CA ILE A 131 12.19 50.87 -12.10
C ILE A 131 12.18 52.37 -11.78
N SER A 132 11.18 52.79 -11.00
CA SER A 132 11.16 54.03 -10.22
C SER A 132 11.06 53.65 -8.74
N GLY A 133 12.19 53.68 -8.03
CA GLY A 133 12.31 53.12 -6.69
C GLY A 133 13.75 52.96 -6.22
N ARG A 134 13.96 52.22 -5.14
CA ARG A 134 15.29 51.97 -4.55
C ARG A 134 15.96 50.76 -5.20
N VAL A 135 17.22 50.91 -5.62
CA VAL A 135 17.96 49.89 -6.36
C VAL A 135 19.35 49.69 -5.79
N TYR A 136 19.78 48.42 -5.68
CA TYR A 136 21.12 47.97 -5.37
C TYR A 136 21.68 47.17 -6.54
N ASP A 137 22.80 47.60 -7.11
CA ASP A 137 23.50 46.95 -8.23
C ASP A 137 25.01 47.26 -8.16
N ASP A 138 25.77 46.89 -9.19
CA ASP A 138 27.22 47.13 -9.22
C ASP A 138 27.58 48.62 -9.27
N ASP A 139 26.75 49.43 -9.92
CA ASP A 139 26.92 50.88 -10.01
C ASP A 139 26.48 51.60 -8.71
N ASN A 140 25.58 50.98 -7.94
CA ASN A 140 24.96 51.51 -6.73
C ASN A 140 25.05 50.49 -5.58
N PRO A 141 26.27 50.16 -5.10
CA PRO A 141 26.48 49.14 -4.06
C PRO A 141 25.79 49.47 -2.73
N GLU A 142 25.73 50.75 -2.37
CA GLU A 142 25.06 51.26 -1.15
C GLU A 142 23.57 51.60 -1.38
N GLY A 143 23.08 51.34 -2.59
CA GLY A 143 21.72 51.60 -3.02
C GLY A 143 21.44 53.06 -3.39
N ALA A 144 20.68 53.26 -4.46
CA ALA A 144 20.25 54.59 -4.91
C ALA A 144 18.75 54.61 -5.21
N PHE A 145 18.10 55.74 -4.90
CA PHE A 145 16.74 55.98 -5.39
C PHE A 145 16.82 56.48 -6.84
N VAL A 146 16.12 55.79 -7.74
CA VAL A 146 16.11 56.08 -9.18
C VAL A 146 14.68 56.33 -9.66
N ASN A 147 14.51 57.25 -10.62
CA ASN A 147 13.20 57.64 -11.16
C ASN A 147 12.96 57.16 -12.60
N ASP A 148 14.02 56.72 -13.31
CA ASP A 148 13.95 56.22 -14.69
C ASP A 148 15.09 55.20 -14.95
N ARG A 149 15.17 54.13 -14.17
CA ARG A 149 16.17 53.09 -14.40
C ARG A 149 15.63 52.05 -15.39
N LYS A 150 16.28 51.94 -16.54
CA LYS A 150 16.03 50.90 -17.54
C LYS A 150 17.12 49.85 -17.45
N SER A 151 16.74 48.59 -17.50
CA SER A 151 17.69 47.48 -17.55
C SER A 151 17.24 46.44 -18.55
N ARG A 152 18.16 45.55 -18.94
CA ARG A 152 17.81 44.39 -19.76
C ARG A 152 17.07 43.39 -18.90
N MET A 153 16.08 42.73 -19.50
CA MET A 153 15.44 41.60 -18.85
C MET A 153 16.48 40.48 -18.65
N ALA A 154 16.50 39.88 -17.46
CA ALA A 154 17.31 38.70 -17.23
C ALA A 154 16.88 37.57 -18.18
N GLU A 155 17.84 36.80 -18.69
CA GLU A 155 17.53 35.57 -19.42
C GLU A 155 16.73 34.66 -18.50
N ARG A 156 15.62 34.09 -18.99
CA ARG A 156 14.73 33.24 -18.20
C ARG A 156 14.90 31.80 -18.66
N GLU A 157 14.90 30.88 -17.71
CA GLU A 157 15.02 29.45 -18.01
C GLU A 157 13.85 29.01 -18.92
N PRO A 158 14.11 28.34 -20.06
CA PRO A 158 13.06 27.94 -21.00
C PRO A 158 11.96 27.08 -20.35
N SER A 159 12.30 26.28 -19.33
CA SER A 159 11.34 25.44 -18.60
C SER A 159 10.39 26.23 -17.70
N LEU A 160 10.67 27.50 -17.39
CA LEU A 160 9.87 28.37 -16.53
C LEU A 160 8.95 29.33 -17.30
N VAL A 161 9.13 29.45 -18.61
CA VAL A 161 8.44 30.46 -19.43
C VAL A 161 7.54 29.83 -20.49
N ARG A 162 6.57 30.63 -20.96
CA ARG A 162 5.71 30.32 -22.10
C ARG A 162 5.24 31.60 -22.77
N THR A 163 5.32 31.63 -24.10
CA THR A 163 4.76 32.72 -24.90
C THR A 163 3.25 32.54 -25.10
N ASN A 164 2.49 33.61 -24.90
CA ASN A 164 1.05 33.70 -25.14
C ASN A 164 0.67 35.09 -25.70
N ILE A 165 -0.63 35.39 -25.80
CA ILE A 165 -1.12 36.67 -26.35
C ILE A 165 -0.81 37.89 -25.47
N VAL A 166 -0.52 37.68 -24.18
CA VAL A 166 -0.27 38.73 -23.19
C VAL A 166 1.24 38.97 -23.01
N ALA A 167 2.07 37.95 -23.14
CA ALA A 167 3.50 38.09 -22.96
C ALA A 167 4.30 37.13 -23.85
N THR A 168 5.42 37.62 -24.37
CA THR A 168 6.47 36.78 -24.97
C THR A 168 7.42 36.35 -23.86
N ASP A 169 7.73 35.05 -23.79
CA ASP A 169 8.57 34.42 -22.76
C ASP A 169 8.21 34.85 -21.32
N GLY A 170 6.90 35.02 -21.08
CA GLY A 170 6.35 35.28 -19.75
C GLY A 170 6.44 34.04 -18.87
N TYR A 171 6.54 34.20 -17.55
CA TYR A 171 6.53 33.05 -16.65
C TYR A 171 5.25 32.24 -16.81
N TYR A 172 5.39 30.91 -16.84
CA TYR A 172 4.30 29.98 -17.02
C TYR A 172 3.21 30.15 -15.96
N ILE A 173 1.96 30.06 -16.39
CA ILE A 173 0.78 30.07 -15.53
C ILE A 173 -0.19 29.02 -16.07
N ARG A 174 -0.80 28.29 -15.15
CA ARG A 174 -1.95 27.44 -15.40
C ARG A 174 -3.04 27.78 -14.37
N SER A 175 -4.32 27.61 -14.73
CA SER A 175 -5.50 27.96 -13.92
C SER A 175 -6.14 26.73 -13.29
N LYS A 176 -6.86 26.89 -12.16
CA LYS A 176 -7.35 25.78 -11.31
C LYS A 176 -8.21 24.86 -12.15
N PRO A 177 -7.84 23.59 -12.38
CA PRO A 177 -8.66 22.72 -13.19
C PRO A 177 -9.98 22.49 -12.44
N GLN A 178 -11.10 22.93 -13.01
CA GLN A 178 -12.42 22.66 -12.42
C GLN A 178 -13.06 21.38 -12.99
N TYR A 179 -12.42 20.75 -13.98
CA TYR A 179 -12.85 19.50 -14.60
C TYR A 179 -14.27 19.56 -15.19
N GLU A 180 -14.66 20.72 -15.74
CA GLU A 180 -16.01 21.07 -16.18
C GLU A 180 -16.59 20.10 -17.22
N THR A 181 -15.72 19.43 -17.99
CA THR A 181 -16.11 18.46 -19.02
C THR A 181 -16.12 17.01 -18.54
N LYS A 182 -15.78 16.74 -17.27
CA LYS A 182 -15.75 15.38 -16.71
C LYS A 182 -17.11 15.03 -16.12
N SER A 183 -17.55 13.78 -16.32
CA SER A 183 -18.76 13.27 -15.67
C SER A 183 -18.50 12.96 -14.19
N PRO A 184 -19.54 12.80 -13.36
CA PRO A 184 -19.39 12.34 -11.98
C PRO A 184 -18.62 11.01 -11.86
N ASP A 185 -18.73 10.13 -12.86
CA ASP A 185 -18.00 8.85 -12.91
C ASP A 185 -16.47 9.02 -13.04
N PHE A 186 -15.97 10.23 -13.33
CA PHE A 186 -14.54 10.51 -13.26
C PHE A 186 -14.03 10.56 -11.82
N PHE A 187 -14.91 10.77 -10.83
CA PHE A 187 -14.53 10.97 -9.44
C PHE A 187 -14.77 9.71 -8.61
N LEU A 188 -13.70 9.17 -8.03
CA LEU A 188 -13.76 8.12 -7.01
C LEU A 188 -13.83 8.80 -5.64
N SER A 189 -14.95 8.64 -4.93
CA SER A 189 -15.06 9.21 -3.57
C SER A 189 -14.25 8.40 -2.57
N ALA A 190 -13.40 9.08 -1.79
CA ALA A 190 -12.65 8.50 -0.69
C ALA A 190 -13.56 7.88 0.39
N ARG A 191 -14.81 8.36 0.53
CA ARG A 191 -15.81 7.78 1.46
C ARG A 191 -16.14 6.31 1.20
N ALA A 192 -15.79 5.78 0.03
CA ALA A 192 -15.90 4.35 -0.23
C ALA A 192 -14.98 3.50 0.67
N LEU A 193 -13.89 4.08 1.18
CA LEU A 193 -12.86 3.38 1.95
C LEU A 193 -12.49 4.10 3.27
N ALA A 194 -12.48 5.44 3.27
CA ALA A 194 -12.05 6.29 4.38
C ALA A 194 -13.26 6.96 5.06
N LYS A 195 -13.18 7.19 6.37
CA LYS A 195 -14.30 7.72 7.16
C LYS A 195 -14.32 9.24 7.25
N GLY A 196 -13.16 9.88 7.42
CA GLY A 196 -13.05 11.33 7.56
C GLY A 196 -13.73 11.89 8.83
N ASP A 197 -13.81 11.07 9.89
CA ASP A 197 -14.55 11.37 11.13
C ASP A 197 -13.69 12.04 12.23
N GLY A 198 -12.41 12.30 11.97
CA GLY A 198 -11.44 12.88 12.91
C GLY A 198 -10.97 11.93 14.00
N VAL A 199 -11.29 10.63 13.92
CA VAL A 199 -10.97 9.63 14.93
C VAL A 199 -10.38 8.36 14.32
N SER A 200 -11.00 7.84 13.27
CA SER A 200 -10.59 6.63 12.58
C SER A 200 -9.30 6.86 11.80
N ASP A 201 -8.39 5.89 11.88
CA ASP A 201 -7.18 5.88 11.07
C ASP A 201 -7.53 5.58 9.61
N ASP A 202 -7.40 6.59 8.76
CA ASP A 202 -7.72 6.56 7.34
C ASP A 202 -6.46 6.39 6.46
N THR A 203 -5.28 6.16 7.04
CA THR A 203 -3.99 6.10 6.31
C THR A 203 -4.02 5.09 5.17
N PHE A 204 -4.42 3.86 5.48
CA PHE A 204 -4.52 2.79 4.49
C PHE A 204 -5.61 3.10 3.47
N ALA A 205 -6.78 3.53 3.93
CA ALA A 205 -7.92 3.83 3.06
C ALA A 205 -7.61 4.92 2.02
N LEU A 206 -6.96 6.01 2.43
CA LEU A 206 -6.59 7.11 1.54
C LEU A 206 -5.52 6.71 0.51
N THR A 207 -4.46 6.03 0.95
CA THR A 207 -3.38 5.55 0.06
C THR A 207 -3.95 4.64 -1.03
N VAL A 208 -4.88 3.77 -0.65
CA VAL A 208 -5.50 2.80 -1.54
C VAL A 208 -6.49 3.47 -2.49
N ALA A 209 -7.30 4.40 -1.98
CA ALA A 209 -8.20 5.17 -2.81
C ALA A 209 -7.43 5.97 -3.88
N ALA A 210 -6.28 6.56 -3.53
CA ALA A 210 -5.41 7.27 -4.47
C ALA A 210 -4.85 6.34 -5.56
N ALA A 211 -4.37 5.15 -5.17
CA ALA A 211 -3.87 4.15 -6.11
C ALA A 211 -4.97 3.62 -7.06
N ILE A 212 -6.16 3.31 -6.53
CA ILE A 212 -7.29 2.84 -7.36
C ILE A 212 -7.76 3.94 -8.32
N ALA A 213 -7.88 5.18 -7.85
CA ALA A 213 -8.27 6.31 -8.70
C ALA A 213 -7.29 6.48 -9.86
N LYS A 214 -5.99 6.48 -9.57
CA LYS A 214 -4.92 6.56 -10.58
C LYS A 214 -5.00 5.41 -11.59
N GLU A 215 -5.15 4.16 -11.14
CA GLU A 215 -5.23 3.00 -12.05
C GLU A 215 -6.46 3.02 -12.94
N LYS A 216 -7.57 3.60 -12.47
CA LYS A 216 -8.80 3.77 -13.25
C LYS A 216 -8.79 5.03 -14.14
N GLY A 217 -7.75 5.86 -14.08
CA GLY A 217 -7.72 7.16 -14.75
C GLY A 217 -8.80 8.11 -14.22
N GLN A 218 -9.14 8.01 -12.94
CA GLN A 218 -10.13 8.80 -12.21
C GLN A 218 -9.44 9.78 -11.26
N ALA A 219 -10.13 10.85 -10.88
CA ALA A 219 -9.73 11.71 -9.76
C ALA A 219 -10.18 11.10 -8.43
N LEU A 220 -9.30 11.10 -7.43
CA LEU A 220 -9.69 10.85 -6.05
C LEU A 220 -10.38 12.09 -5.49
N TYR A 221 -11.67 11.99 -5.23
CA TYR A 221 -12.44 13.01 -4.55
C TYR A 221 -12.46 12.74 -3.04
N ILE A 222 -11.93 13.65 -2.22
CA ILE A 222 -11.87 13.54 -0.77
C ILE A 222 -12.94 14.47 -0.17
N PRO A 223 -14.09 13.94 0.29
CA PRO A 223 -15.16 14.77 0.84
C PRO A 223 -14.71 15.54 2.09
N MET A 224 -15.45 16.58 2.46
CA MET A 224 -15.18 17.37 3.65
C MET A 224 -15.17 16.45 4.88
N GLY A 225 -14.15 16.60 5.72
CA GLY A 225 -13.91 15.74 6.88
C GLY A 225 -12.47 15.86 7.38
N SER A 226 -12.20 15.22 8.51
CA SER A 226 -10.86 15.12 9.10
C SER A 226 -10.38 13.68 9.02
N TYR A 227 -9.40 13.41 8.18
CA TYR A 227 -8.87 12.09 7.93
C TYR A 227 -7.60 11.91 8.73
N ILE A 228 -7.67 11.16 9.83
CA ILE A 228 -6.51 10.92 10.70
C ILE A 228 -5.57 9.97 9.97
N VAL A 229 -4.29 10.35 9.89
CA VAL A 229 -3.23 9.48 9.35
C VAL A 229 -2.15 9.26 10.41
N THR A 230 -1.73 8.01 10.58
CA THR A 230 -0.73 7.60 11.57
C THR A 230 0.57 7.09 10.95
N GLU A 231 0.60 6.96 9.61
CA GLU A 231 1.79 6.72 8.80
C GLU A 231 1.69 7.56 7.51
N THR A 232 2.71 7.50 6.65
CA THR A 232 2.75 8.22 5.37
C THR A 232 1.63 7.77 4.41
N VAL A 233 0.85 8.73 3.90
CA VAL A 233 -0.04 8.53 2.75
C VAL A 233 0.71 8.83 1.46
N VAL A 234 0.64 7.93 0.49
CA VAL A 234 1.32 8.10 -0.81
C VAL A 234 0.30 8.47 -1.88
N PHE A 235 0.59 9.54 -2.61
CA PHE A 235 -0.10 9.91 -3.85
C PHE A 235 0.79 9.57 -5.04
N PRO A 236 0.47 8.48 -5.79
CA PRO A 236 1.32 8.03 -6.89
C PRO A 236 1.44 9.04 -8.03
N ALA A 237 2.54 8.99 -8.79
CA ALA A 237 2.64 9.71 -10.04
C ALA A 237 1.46 9.37 -10.99
N GLY A 238 0.89 10.41 -11.60
CA GLY A 238 -0.32 10.34 -12.41
C GLY A 238 -1.62 10.61 -11.65
N SER A 239 -1.58 10.77 -10.33
CA SER A 239 -2.79 11.02 -9.53
C SER A 239 -3.40 12.41 -9.74
N VAL A 240 -4.73 12.45 -9.65
CA VAL A 240 -5.53 13.67 -9.53
C VAL A 240 -6.30 13.59 -8.21
N ILE A 241 -6.05 14.51 -7.30
CA ILE A 241 -6.61 14.56 -5.94
C ILE A 241 -7.41 15.85 -5.77
N VAL A 242 -8.67 15.73 -5.36
CA VAL A 242 -9.60 16.85 -5.22
C VAL A 242 -10.28 16.77 -3.86
N GLY A 243 -9.99 17.71 -2.97
CA GLY A 243 -10.72 17.89 -1.73
C GLY A 243 -12.03 18.64 -1.90
N GLU A 244 -12.98 18.42 -0.99
CA GLU A 244 -14.23 19.18 -0.90
C GLU A 244 -14.11 20.21 0.23
N CYS A 245 -13.98 21.49 -0.14
CA CYS A 245 -13.96 22.63 0.78
C CYS A 245 -12.86 22.53 1.85
N TRP A 246 -13.16 21.87 2.97
CA TRP A 246 -12.32 21.77 4.18
C TRP A 246 -11.97 20.31 4.46
N ALA A 247 -11.49 19.59 3.43
CA ALA A 247 -10.99 18.23 3.56
C ALA A 247 -9.57 18.25 4.15
N GLN A 248 -9.41 17.64 5.33
CA GLN A 248 -8.18 17.73 6.12
C GLN A 248 -7.50 16.37 6.24
N ILE A 249 -6.23 16.26 5.89
CA ILE A 249 -5.38 15.13 6.26
C ILE A 249 -4.63 15.52 7.53
N VAL A 250 -4.84 14.77 8.60
CA VAL A 250 -4.39 15.13 9.95
C VAL A 250 -3.36 14.10 10.43
N ALA A 251 -2.08 14.46 10.39
CA ALA A 251 -1.00 13.61 10.89
C ALA A 251 -1.06 13.48 12.42
N LYS A 252 -0.94 12.25 12.93
CA LYS A 252 -1.09 11.97 14.36
C LYS A 252 -0.25 10.77 14.81
N GLY A 253 0.32 10.89 16.01
CA GLY A 253 0.87 9.77 16.76
C GLY A 253 2.37 9.53 16.51
N LYS A 254 2.88 8.46 17.14
CA LYS A 254 4.32 8.20 17.32
C LYS A 254 5.17 8.23 16.07
N TYR A 255 4.61 7.86 14.92
CA TYR A 255 5.33 7.90 13.64
C TYR A 255 5.81 9.31 13.28
N PHE A 256 5.11 10.35 13.76
CA PHE A 256 5.43 11.75 13.49
C PHE A 256 5.98 12.50 14.71
N GLU A 257 6.26 11.83 15.82
CA GLU A 257 6.68 12.48 17.07
C GLU A 257 8.18 12.86 17.08
N ASP A 258 9.02 12.10 16.38
CA ASP A 258 10.48 12.19 16.48
C ASP A 258 11.07 13.22 15.51
N ALA A 259 11.42 14.40 16.04
CA ALA A 259 12.05 15.46 15.25
C ALA A 259 13.50 15.13 14.81
N SER A 260 14.14 14.13 15.43
CA SER A 260 15.45 13.63 14.99
C SER A 260 15.37 12.68 13.79
N ASN A 261 14.16 12.20 13.47
CA ASN A 261 13.86 11.35 12.34
C ASN A 261 12.53 11.78 11.69
N PRO A 262 12.50 12.93 11.00
CA PRO A 262 11.28 13.49 10.44
C PRO A 262 10.74 12.63 9.31
N LEU A 263 9.42 12.48 9.23
CA LEU A 263 8.74 11.60 8.28
C LEU A 263 7.54 12.29 7.62
N PRO A 264 7.29 12.04 6.31
CA PRO A 264 6.22 12.68 5.59
C PRO A 264 4.84 12.13 5.95
N ALA A 265 3.88 13.03 6.20
CA ALA A 265 2.46 12.67 6.31
C ALA A 265 1.87 12.37 4.94
N VAL A 266 2.23 13.16 3.92
CA VAL A 266 1.89 12.92 2.52
C VAL A 266 3.16 12.90 1.67
N ALA A 267 3.39 11.81 0.94
CA ALA A 267 4.45 11.72 -0.08
C ALA A 267 3.84 11.81 -1.48
N VAL A 268 4.33 12.75 -2.29
CA VAL A 268 3.81 13.03 -3.63
C VAL A 268 4.78 12.49 -4.68
N GLY A 269 4.46 11.30 -5.18
CA GLY A 269 5.37 10.48 -5.98
C GLY A 269 6.57 9.96 -5.18
N ASN A 270 7.37 9.12 -5.83
CA ASN A 270 8.66 8.68 -5.31
C ASN A 270 9.80 9.55 -5.85
N TYR A 271 10.92 9.57 -5.12
CA TYR A 271 12.12 10.29 -5.56
C TYR A 271 12.57 9.85 -6.95
N GLY A 272 12.85 10.81 -7.82
CA GLY A 272 13.28 10.58 -9.20
C GLY A 272 12.15 10.26 -10.19
N GLU A 273 10.90 10.15 -9.74
CA GLU A 273 9.76 9.97 -10.65
C GLU A 273 9.47 11.25 -11.45
N THR A 274 9.12 11.06 -12.72
CA THR A 274 8.61 12.12 -13.60
C THR A 274 7.18 11.79 -14.03
N GLY A 275 6.28 12.76 -14.02
CA GLY A 275 4.90 12.56 -14.45
C GLY A 275 3.99 13.73 -14.12
N SER A 276 2.68 13.49 -14.16
CA SER A 276 1.67 14.45 -13.74
C SER A 276 1.26 14.23 -12.28
N MET A 277 0.86 15.30 -11.60
CA MET A 277 0.24 15.28 -10.28
C MET A 277 -0.65 16.51 -10.16
N GLU A 278 -1.91 16.31 -9.79
CA GLU A 278 -2.84 17.41 -9.57
C GLU A 278 -3.42 17.28 -8.18
N ILE A 279 -3.17 18.25 -7.30
CA ILE A 279 -3.72 18.25 -5.94
C ILE A 279 -4.50 19.54 -5.73
N GLN A 280 -5.75 19.48 -5.30
CA GLN A 280 -6.51 20.68 -4.97
C GLN A 280 -7.38 20.57 -3.73
N ASP A 281 -7.63 21.72 -3.09
CA ASP A 281 -8.61 21.92 -2.02
C ASP A 281 -8.40 20.99 -0.81
N LEU A 282 -7.14 20.73 -0.47
CA LEU A 282 -6.74 19.96 0.70
C LEU A 282 -6.07 20.82 1.75
N LEU A 283 -6.35 20.51 3.01
CA LEU A 283 -5.64 21.02 4.16
C LEU A 283 -4.81 19.89 4.77
N LEU A 284 -3.53 20.15 5.01
CA LEU A 284 -2.63 19.24 5.72
C LEU A 284 -2.35 19.85 7.08
N THR A 285 -2.57 19.07 8.14
CA THR A 285 -2.40 19.56 9.51
C THR A 285 -1.98 18.42 10.43
N VAL A 286 -1.82 18.73 11.71
CA VAL A 286 -1.37 17.79 12.72
C VAL A 286 -2.31 17.75 13.92
N GLN A 287 -2.36 16.61 14.58
CA GLN A 287 -2.90 16.48 15.94
C GLN A 287 -1.74 16.06 16.87
N GLY A 288 -1.17 17.06 17.55
CA GLY A 288 0.04 16.91 18.34
C GLY A 288 -0.05 15.91 19.52
N PRO A 289 1.11 15.41 20.00
CA PRO A 289 2.47 15.78 19.60
C PRO A 289 2.91 15.16 18.26
N THR A 290 3.59 15.94 17.41
CA THR A 290 4.00 15.56 16.05
C THR A 290 5.23 16.36 15.56
N ALA A 291 6.27 16.49 16.40
CA ALA A 291 7.42 17.35 16.11
C ALA A 291 8.28 16.88 14.92
N GLY A 292 8.18 15.61 14.51
CA GLY A 292 8.81 15.04 13.33
C GLY A 292 7.93 15.00 12.08
N ALA A 293 6.75 15.63 12.09
CA ALA A 293 5.88 15.64 10.91
C ALA A 293 6.43 16.54 9.80
N VAL A 294 6.70 15.96 8.63
CA VAL A 294 6.78 16.69 7.37
C VAL A 294 5.41 16.62 6.71
N LEU A 295 4.63 17.70 6.68
CA LEU A 295 3.23 17.62 6.20
C LEU A 295 3.12 17.13 4.75
N MET A 296 4.04 17.52 3.89
CA MET A 296 4.13 17.07 2.51
C MET A 296 5.59 16.99 2.06
N GLU A 297 5.95 15.87 1.46
CA GLU A 297 7.19 15.69 0.71
C GLU A 297 6.85 15.62 -0.78
N TRP A 298 7.33 16.60 -1.55
CA TRP A 298 7.07 16.72 -2.99
C TRP A 298 8.25 16.16 -3.78
N ASN A 299 8.13 14.93 -4.26
CA ASN A 299 9.22 14.22 -4.94
C ASN A 299 9.13 14.27 -6.47
N ILE A 300 7.91 14.22 -7.00
CA ILE A 300 7.68 14.10 -8.45
C ILE A 300 8.11 15.34 -9.22
N ALA A 301 8.84 15.13 -10.31
CA ALA A 301 9.11 16.14 -11.32
C ALA A 301 8.04 16.11 -12.42
N GLN A 302 7.66 17.29 -12.93
CA GLN A 302 6.74 17.41 -14.06
C GLN A 302 7.33 16.79 -15.34
N ASP A 303 6.55 16.00 -16.07
CA ASP A 303 6.87 15.51 -17.42
C ASP A 303 6.50 16.52 -18.52
N ILE A 304 5.46 17.33 -18.26
CA ILE A 304 4.96 18.41 -19.10
C ILE A 304 4.85 19.65 -18.23
N GLN A 305 5.22 20.82 -18.75
CA GLN A 305 5.18 22.08 -17.98
C GLN A 305 3.80 22.30 -17.33
N GLY A 306 3.76 22.35 -16.01
CA GLY A 306 2.58 22.50 -15.16
C GLY A 306 1.78 21.22 -14.92
N SER A 307 2.27 20.03 -15.28
CA SER A 307 1.56 18.75 -15.08
C SER A 307 1.62 18.24 -13.64
N ALA A 308 2.65 18.60 -12.89
CA ALA A 308 2.79 18.34 -11.46
C ALA A 308 2.63 19.65 -10.67
N ALA A 309 1.48 19.87 -10.03
CA ALA A 309 1.19 21.11 -9.31
C ALA A 309 0.01 21.00 -8.30
N MET A 310 -0.15 22.03 -7.45
CA MET A 310 -1.10 22.03 -6.33
C MET A 310 -1.89 23.35 -6.16
N TRP A 311 -3.14 23.25 -5.69
CA TRP A 311 -4.13 24.31 -5.47
C TRP A 311 -4.72 24.35 -4.06
N GLY A 312 -4.71 25.51 -3.41
CA GLY A 312 -5.42 25.72 -2.14
C GLY A 312 -6.88 26.15 -2.33
N PRO A 313 -7.74 26.00 -1.30
CA PRO A 313 -9.10 26.52 -1.29
C PRO A 313 -9.17 28.02 -0.87
N PRO A 314 -10.05 28.88 -1.45
CA PRO A 314 -10.73 28.78 -2.72
C PRO A 314 -9.94 29.44 -3.88
N ASP A 315 -9.93 28.74 -5.01
CA ASP A 315 -9.73 29.17 -6.40
C ASP A 315 -8.60 30.15 -6.75
N THR A 316 -7.33 29.70 -6.76
CA THR A 316 -6.31 30.05 -7.77
C THR A 316 -5.03 29.22 -7.59
N TRP A 317 -4.20 29.09 -8.65
CA TRP A 317 -2.91 28.33 -8.70
C TRP A 317 -1.81 28.71 -7.72
N LYS A 318 -2.08 29.57 -6.74
CA LYS A 318 -1.07 30.39 -6.08
C LYS A 318 -1.37 30.70 -4.61
N ASN A 319 -2.11 29.83 -3.92
CA ASN A 319 -2.58 30.08 -2.55
C ASN A 319 -2.27 28.90 -1.62
N ILE A 320 -0.99 28.50 -1.56
CA ILE A 320 -0.51 27.60 -0.50
C ILE A 320 -0.20 28.48 0.69
N TRP A 321 -0.93 28.28 1.77
CA TRP A 321 -0.62 28.92 3.04
C TRP A 321 -0.05 27.88 3.99
N ALA A 322 1.28 27.85 4.06
CA ALA A 322 1.98 27.13 5.12
C ALA A 322 1.95 28.00 6.38
N TRP A 323 0.97 27.75 7.25
CA TRP A 323 0.71 28.54 8.44
C TRP A 323 0.96 27.72 9.71
N VAL A 324 1.82 28.25 10.58
CA VAL A 324 1.93 27.78 11.97
C VAL A 324 1.03 28.69 12.80
N ALA A 325 0.05 28.09 13.48
CA ALA A 325 -1.00 28.85 14.13
C ALA A 325 -0.47 29.87 15.15
N ASP A 326 -0.69 31.15 14.88
CA ASP A 326 -0.34 32.25 15.79
C ASP A 326 -1.48 32.59 16.77
N HIS A 327 -2.70 32.18 16.46
CA HIS A 327 -3.89 32.34 17.31
C HIS A 327 -4.90 31.18 17.11
N GLU A 328 -5.83 31.04 18.05
CA GLU A 328 -6.89 30.01 18.01
C GLU A 328 -8.06 30.46 17.11
N LEU A 329 -8.44 29.61 16.15
CA LEU A 329 -9.54 29.89 15.22
C LEU A 329 -10.92 29.50 15.79
N ASP A 330 -10.98 28.48 16.65
CA ASP A 330 -12.24 27.78 16.97
C ASP A 330 -12.85 28.11 18.36
N GLY A 331 -12.33 29.08 19.12
CA GLY A 331 -13.04 29.60 20.30
C GLY A 331 -12.24 30.10 21.53
N GLY A 332 -11.23 30.94 21.35
CA GLY A 332 -10.57 31.61 22.49
C GLY A 332 -11.47 32.67 23.19
N PRO A 333 -11.28 32.94 24.51
CA PRO A 333 -12.16 33.82 25.31
C PRO A 333 -12.17 35.31 24.92
N SER A 334 -11.42 35.74 23.89
CA SER A 334 -11.32 37.16 23.49
C SER A 334 -11.54 37.45 22.00
N GLN A 335 -11.83 36.44 21.15
CA GLN A 335 -12.09 36.57 19.70
C GLN A 335 -11.27 37.68 18.99
N THR A 336 -9.98 37.78 19.29
CA THR A 336 -9.11 38.81 18.70
C THR A 336 -8.48 38.21 17.46
N GLN A 337 -9.25 38.21 16.36
CA GLN A 337 -8.84 37.70 15.07
C GLN A 337 -7.85 38.68 14.43
N ILE A 338 -6.67 38.20 14.06
CA ILE A 338 -5.71 38.93 13.24
C ILE A 338 -5.67 38.22 11.89
N ASP A 339 -6.35 38.78 10.89
CA ASP A 339 -6.37 38.21 9.54
C ASP A 339 -5.18 38.77 8.72
N ILE A 340 -4.26 37.90 8.29
CA ILE A 340 -3.09 38.26 7.47
C ILE A 340 -3.09 37.42 6.21
N TYR A 341 -3.19 38.07 5.04
CA TYR A 341 -3.30 37.38 3.75
C TYR A 341 -2.00 37.49 2.95
N ALA A 342 -1.14 36.46 3.01
CA ALA A 342 0.12 36.28 2.29
C ALA A 342 1.30 37.16 2.74
N ALA A 343 1.95 36.78 3.83
CA ALA A 343 3.22 37.34 4.31
C ALA A 343 4.07 36.21 4.89
N ARG A 344 5.40 36.39 4.96
CA ARG A 344 6.23 35.55 5.83
C ARG A 344 6.43 36.29 7.13
N GLU A 345 5.97 35.70 8.22
CA GLU A 345 6.05 36.30 9.55
C GLU A 345 6.84 35.43 10.51
N SER A 346 7.65 36.08 11.34
CA SER A 346 8.30 35.38 12.44
C SER A 346 7.30 35.03 13.54
N PRO A 347 7.43 33.84 14.16
CA PRO A 347 6.59 33.45 15.29
C PRO A 347 6.57 34.50 16.40
N TYR A 348 5.38 34.88 16.87
CA TYR A 348 5.20 36.07 17.73
C TYR A 348 5.85 35.94 19.12
N TYR A 349 6.12 34.71 19.56
CA TYR A 349 6.82 34.43 20.82
C TYR A 349 8.32 34.73 20.75
N LEU A 350 8.93 34.76 19.55
CA LEU A 350 10.35 35.03 19.42
C LEU A 350 10.70 36.40 20.04
N PRO A 351 11.91 36.53 20.62
CA PRO A 351 12.97 35.52 20.70
C PRO A 351 12.90 34.63 21.97
N ASP A 352 11.72 34.35 22.54
CA ASP A 352 11.59 33.53 23.75
C ASP A 352 10.67 32.32 23.54
N PRO A 353 11.22 31.09 23.37
CA PRO A 353 12.65 30.78 23.38
C PRO A 353 13.36 31.26 22.09
N GLN A 354 14.69 31.32 22.11
CA GLN A 354 15.49 31.71 20.93
C GLN A 354 15.55 30.57 19.92
N ALA A 355 15.50 30.90 18.62
CA ALA A 355 15.74 29.89 17.59
C ALA A 355 17.14 29.26 17.77
N PRO A 356 17.30 27.93 17.59
CA PRO A 356 16.33 27.00 17.02
C PRO A 356 15.40 26.30 18.04
N GLU A 357 15.38 26.69 19.33
CA GLU A 357 14.50 26.04 20.32
C GLU A 357 13.01 26.11 19.92
N PRO A 358 12.21 25.05 20.16
CA PRO A 358 12.55 23.81 20.89
C PRO A 358 13.25 22.72 20.04
N PHE A 359 13.65 23.03 18.80
CA PHE A 359 14.18 22.08 17.82
C PHE A 359 15.72 22.01 17.83
N LYS A 360 16.34 21.89 19.01
CA LYS A 360 17.81 21.79 19.11
C LYS A 360 18.39 20.43 18.70
N ASP A 361 17.66 19.35 19.02
CA ASP A 361 18.09 17.96 18.81
C ASP A 361 17.30 17.31 17.65
N THR A 362 17.26 17.97 16.48
CA THR A 362 16.53 17.49 15.30
C THR A 362 17.45 16.95 14.21
N ALA A 363 16.87 16.23 13.25
CA ALA A 363 17.53 15.99 11.98
C ALA A 363 17.87 17.36 11.37
N ARG A 364 19.13 17.55 10.99
CA ARG A 364 19.56 18.76 10.32
C ARG A 364 19.45 18.56 8.81
N PHE A 365 18.68 19.42 8.17
CA PHE A 365 18.69 19.52 6.72
C PHE A 365 19.87 20.39 6.28
N VAL A 366 20.37 20.11 5.08
CA VAL A 366 21.40 20.94 4.44
C VAL A 366 20.85 22.36 4.30
N GLY A 367 21.41 23.29 5.06
CA GLY A 367 20.99 24.70 5.06
C GLY A 367 20.28 25.18 6.33
N ASP A 368 19.99 24.30 7.30
CA ASP A 368 19.42 24.71 8.58
C ASP A 368 20.32 25.74 9.30
N PRO A 369 19.75 26.85 9.83
CA PRO A 369 20.53 27.85 10.53
C PRO A 369 20.97 27.33 11.91
N ASP A 370 22.27 27.35 12.17
CA ASP A 370 22.83 26.98 13.48
C ASP A 370 22.87 28.17 14.47
N PHE A 371 22.68 29.39 13.97
CA PHE A 371 22.75 30.67 14.71
C PHE A 371 24.02 30.87 15.55
N ASN A 372 25.11 30.17 15.21
CA ASN A 372 26.39 30.25 15.94
C ASN A 372 27.06 31.63 15.78
N ASP A 373 26.68 32.37 14.75
CA ASP A 373 27.12 33.73 14.46
C ASP A 373 26.39 34.81 15.29
N CYS A 374 25.32 34.44 16.01
CA CYS A 374 24.56 35.37 16.83
C CYS A 374 25.19 35.57 18.21
N HIS A 375 25.58 36.82 18.51
CA HIS A 375 26.13 37.17 19.81
C HIS A 375 25.05 37.15 20.91
N SER A 376 25.38 36.63 22.10
CA SER A 376 24.43 36.47 23.22
C SER A 376 23.79 37.77 23.71
N SER A 377 24.40 38.92 23.41
CA SER A 377 23.88 40.24 23.75
C SER A 377 22.80 40.75 22.78
N ASN A 378 22.63 40.13 21.61
CA ASN A 378 21.58 40.46 20.65
C ASN A 378 20.58 39.31 20.57
N PRO A 379 19.56 39.29 21.44
CA PRO A 379 18.58 38.21 21.46
C PRO A 379 17.71 38.18 20.20
N HIS A 380 17.72 39.23 19.37
CA HIS A 380 16.91 39.36 18.16
C HIS A 380 17.63 38.85 16.89
N CYS A 381 18.87 38.37 17.03
CA CYS A 381 19.64 37.78 15.93
C CYS A 381 19.20 36.34 15.61
N ALA A 382 18.94 35.54 16.65
CA ALA A 382 18.53 34.14 16.53
C ALA A 382 17.01 34.06 16.37
N ALA A 383 16.54 34.29 15.15
CA ALA A 383 15.13 34.31 14.78
C ALA A 383 14.91 33.64 13.41
N ALA A 384 13.66 33.33 13.08
CA ALA A 384 13.31 32.66 11.83
C ALA A 384 13.74 33.50 10.61
N TRP A 385 14.44 32.89 9.65
CA TRP A 385 14.67 33.53 8.36
C TRP A 385 13.38 33.58 7.58
N GLY A 386 12.98 34.77 7.13
CA GLY A 386 11.86 34.90 6.20
C GLY A 386 12.22 34.25 4.86
N LEU A 387 13.45 34.42 4.39
CA LEU A 387 13.96 33.78 3.18
C LEU A 387 15.44 33.44 3.33
N SER A 388 15.83 32.22 2.95
CA SER A 388 17.23 31.78 2.93
C SER A 388 17.54 31.17 1.56
N ILE A 389 18.55 31.72 0.87
CA ILE A 389 19.05 31.26 -0.42
C ILE A 389 20.50 30.85 -0.20
N ILE A 390 20.79 29.55 -0.28
CA ILE A 390 22.11 28.98 0.01
C ILE A 390 22.49 28.09 -1.17
N SER A 391 23.72 28.22 -1.68
CA SER A 391 24.26 27.37 -2.75
C SER A 391 23.32 27.24 -3.96
N SER A 392 22.64 28.34 -4.31
CA SER A 392 21.55 28.36 -5.29
C SER A 392 21.90 29.23 -6.49
N THR A 393 21.30 28.92 -7.64
CA THR A 393 21.43 29.72 -8.87
C THR A 393 20.08 29.85 -9.57
N ASN A 394 19.94 30.87 -10.41
CA ASN A 394 18.78 31.05 -11.30
C ASN A 394 17.45 31.32 -10.55
N VAL A 395 17.53 31.97 -9.39
CA VAL A 395 16.37 32.26 -8.52
C VAL A 395 15.84 33.66 -8.81
N ARG A 396 14.52 33.79 -8.99
CA ARG A 396 13.85 35.09 -9.06
C ARG A 396 12.77 35.21 -8.01
N ILE A 397 12.71 36.38 -7.38
CA ILE A 397 11.68 36.76 -6.42
C ILE A 397 11.06 38.07 -6.89
N TYR A 398 9.74 38.05 -7.10
CA TYR A 398 8.97 39.17 -7.62
C TYR A 398 7.86 39.53 -6.62
N GLY A 399 8.18 40.45 -5.72
CA GLY A 399 7.33 40.81 -4.59
C GLY A 399 7.53 39.84 -3.42
N ALA A 400 8.04 40.34 -2.30
CA ALA A 400 8.09 39.57 -1.05
C ALA A 400 7.88 40.49 0.16
N GLY A 401 6.78 40.26 0.89
CA GLY A 401 6.50 40.87 2.19
C GLY A 401 7.02 39.99 3.32
N LEU A 402 7.96 40.54 4.11
CA LEU A 402 8.64 39.83 5.20
C LEU A 402 8.49 40.63 6.49
N TYR A 403 7.61 40.19 7.40
CA TYR A 403 7.14 41.01 8.52
C TYR A 403 7.56 40.45 9.86
N ASN A 404 8.04 41.34 10.72
CA ASN A 404 8.39 41.04 12.09
C ASN A 404 7.64 42.02 13.00
N TRP A 405 6.49 41.59 13.51
CA TRP A 405 5.60 42.46 14.28
C TRP A 405 5.90 42.49 15.78
N PHE A 406 6.55 41.45 16.29
CA PHE A 406 6.58 41.19 17.71
C PHE A 406 7.97 40.89 18.24
N GLN A 407 8.17 41.29 19.49
CA GLN A 407 9.13 40.72 20.41
C GLN A 407 8.37 40.28 21.64
N ARG A 408 8.29 38.97 21.89
CA ARG A 408 7.53 38.40 23.03
C ARG A 408 6.10 38.95 23.08
N TYR A 409 5.40 38.92 21.95
CA TYR A 409 4.04 39.47 21.80
C TYR A 409 3.89 40.98 22.02
N THR A 410 4.99 41.74 22.08
CA THR A 410 4.96 43.22 22.16
C THR A 410 5.37 43.86 20.84
N GLN A 411 4.72 44.96 20.45
CA GLN A 411 4.93 45.63 19.14
C GLN A 411 5.73 46.93 19.22
N GLN A 412 6.37 47.24 20.36
CA GLN A 412 7.13 48.51 20.52
C GLN A 412 8.30 48.63 19.54
N CYS A 413 8.78 47.50 19.03
CA CYS A 413 9.90 47.38 18.11
C CYS A 413 9.56 47.69 16.63
N VAL A 414 8.27 47.75 16.27
CA VAL A 414 7.81 47.85 14.87
C VAL A 414 8.27 49.17 14.25
N ASP A 415 7.96 50.28 14.92
CA ASP A 415 8.26 51.62 14.41
C ASP A 415 9.73 52.02 14.64
N THR A 416 10.47 51.25 15.44
CA THR A 416 11.94 51.36 15.53
C THR A 416 12.66 50.46 14.54
N GLN A 417 11.91 49.66 13.75
CA GLN A 417 12.44 48.70 12.77
C GLN A 417 13.45 47.71 13.39
N ASP A 418 13.19 47.26 14.61
CA ASP A 418 14.13 46.46 15.40
C ASP A 418 13.44 45.30 16.13
N CYS A 419 12.39 44.70 15.56
CA CYS A 419 11.79 43.49 16.12
C CYS A 419 12.70 42.28 15.94
N GLN A 420 13.37 42.21 14.79
CA GLN A 420 14.32 41.16 14.42
C GLN A 420 15.54 41.76 13.72
N GLN A 421 16.73 41.16 13.92
CA GLN A 421 17.96 41.66 13.33
C GLN A 421 17.97 41.52 11.79
N ARG A 422 17.55 40.37 11.26
CA ARG A 422 17.81 39.98 9.85
C ARG A 422 16.75 39.02 9.32
N VAL A 423 16.31 39.19 8.07
CA VAL A 423 15.17 38.43 7.53
C VAL A 423 15.40 37.74 6.18
N VAL A 424 16.28 38.25 5.31
CA VAL A 424 16.73 37.55 4.09
C VAL A 424 18.21 37.20 4.21
N LYS A 425 18.54 35.95 3.91
CA LYS A 425 19.91 35.45 3.81
C LYS A 425 20.20 35.01 2.37
N VAL A 426 21.32 35.48 1.82
CA VAL A 426 21.90 35.00 0.56
C VAL A 426 23.34 34.58 0.84
N LYS A 427 23.68 33.31 0.63
CA LYS A 427 25.02 32.76 0.86
C LYS A 427 25.45 31.89 -0.31
N ASN A 428 26.69 32.05 -0.78
CA ASN A 428 27.30 31.23 -1.84
C ASN A 428 26.37 31.05 -3.04
N SER A 429 25.72 32.12 -3.49
CA SER A 429 24.65 32.06 -4.51
C SER A 429 24.87 33.15 -5.55
N GLY A 430 24.54 32.84 -6.81
CA GLY A 430 24.67 33.76 -7.95
C GLY A 430 23.47 33.62 -8.88
N GLN A 431 23.32 34.51 -9.87
CA GLN A 431 22.10 34.58 -10.69
C GLN A 431 20.83 34.67 -9.83
N ILE A 432 20.83 35.61 -8.87
CA ILE A 432 19.71 35.90 -7.98
C ILE A 432 19.15 37.28 -8.32
N TRP A 433 17.85 37.33 -8.61
CA TRP A 433 17.12 38.57 -8.85
C TRP A 433 16.01 38.73 -7.82
N MET A 434 16.05 39.84 -7.08
CA MET A 434 15.03 40.18 -6.10
C MET A 434 14.42 41.54 -6.44
N TYR A 435 13.12 41.54 -6.71
CA TYR A 435 12.35 42.75 -7.03
C TYR A 435 11.23 42.96 -6.01
N ASN A 436 10.99 44.21 -5.66
CA ASN A 436 9.98 44.64 -4.69
C ASN A 436 10.02 43.80 -3.39
N ILE A 437 11.16 43.83 -2.70
CA ILE A 437 11.31 43.27 -1.35
C ILE A 437 10.89 44.34 -0.36
N TYR A 438 9.98 44.02 0.55
CA TYR A 438 9.50 44.95 1.55
C TYR A 438 9.38 44.29 2.92
N THR A 439 9.79 45.03 3.95
CA THR A 439 9.96 44.50 5.30
C THR A 439 9.32 45.40 6.34
N ILE A 440 8.84 44.78 7.43
CA ILE A 440 8.37 45.48 8.64
C ILE A 440 9.18 44.97 9.84
N GLY A 441 9.57 45.86 10.75
CA GLY A 441 10.19 45.51 12.04
C GLY A 441 11.54 44.78 11.94
N THR A 442 12.31 44.96 10.87
CA THR A 442 13.61 44.30 10.68
C THR A 442 14.74 45.31 10.54
N VAL A 443 15.92 45.05 11.12
CA VAL A 443 17.10 45.93 10.95
C VAL A 443 17.77 45.72 9.59
N GLU A 444 18.07 44.47 9.22
CA GLU A 444 18.72 44.07 7.97
C GLU A 444 17.69 43.42 7.04
N MET A 445 17.33 44.11 5.96
CA MET A 445 16.42 43.58 4.95
C MET A 445 17.05 42.41 4.20
N ILE A 446 18.30 42.57 3.75
CA ILE A 446 19.03 41.57 2.96
C ILE A 446 20.45 41.45 3.49
N ASN A 447 20.78 40.27 4.01
CA ASN A 447 22.10 39.87 4.45
C ASN A 447 22.71 38.95 3.37
N HIS A 448 23.88 39.30 2.83
CA HIS A 448 24.47 38.62 1.66
C HIS A 448 25.91 38.16 1.88
N GLY A 449 26.18 37.55 3.04
CA GLY A 449 27.51 37.05 3.40
C GLY A 449 28.39 38.13 4.05
N ASP A 450 29.66 38.21 3.64
CA ASP A 450 30.65 39.14 4.21
C ASP A 450 30.47 40.60 3.77
N ASP A 451 29.61 40.84 2.79
CA ASP A 451 29.25 42.19 2.36
C ASP A 451 28.32 42.89 3.37
N LYS A 452 28.38 44.23 3.37
CA LYS A 452 27.55 45.08 4.22
C LYS A 452 26.05 44.80 3.98
N PRO A 453 25.23 44.52 5.02
CA PRO A 453 23.82 44.22 4.82
C PRO A 453 23.04 45.44 4.33
N VAL A 454 21.93 45.18 3.62
CA VAL A 454 20.97 46.20 3.21
C VAL A 454 20.09 46.55 4.41
N LEU A 455 20.26 47.76 4.94
CA LEU A 455 19.58 48.19 6.17
C LEU A 455 18.17 48.72 5.91
N ALA A 456 17.19 48.33 6.73
CA ALA A 456 15.82 48.80 6.59
C ALA A 456 15.72 50.32 6.75
N LYS A 457 16.46 50.89 7.70
CA LYS A 457 16.46 52.33 7.99
C LYS A 457 16.85 53.19 6.79
N ASP A 458 17.77 52.71 5.96
CA ASP A 458 18.20 53.43 4.76
C ASP A 458 17.15 53.35 3.65
N ASN A 459 16.22 52.39 3.75
CA ASN A 459 15.20 52.08 2.75
C ASN A 459 13.77 52.30 3.26
N THR A 460 13.59 53.06 4.35
CA THR A 460 12.27 53.37 4.93
C THR A 460 11.41 54.10 3.89
N ASN A 461 10.25 53.51 3.60
CA ASN A 461 9.29 53.95 2.60
C ASN A 461 8.01 54.53 3.25
N THR A 462 7.65 54.06 4.44
CA THR A 462 6.62 54.70 5.28
C THR A 462 7.16 54.88 6.69
N ASN A 463 6.99 56.08 7.26
CA ASN A 463 7.40 56.46 8.63
C ASN A 463 6.19 56.79 9.52
N GLU A 464 5.04 56.21 9.20
CA GLU A 464 3.80 56.20 9.98
C GLU A 464 3.50 54.74 10.31
N HIS A 465 3.00 54.45 11.52
CA HIS A 465 2.82 53.06 11.96
C HIS A 465 1.94 52.24 10.98
N PRO A 466 2.41 51.08 10.49
CA PRO A 466 3.73 50.49 10.71
C PRO A 466 4.83 51.09 9.81
N PHE A 467 6.04 51.23 10.34
CA PHE A 467 7.18 51.60 9.49
C PHE A 467 7.48 50.49 8.47
N THR A 468 7.49 50.84 7.19
CA THR A 468 7.80 49.92 6.08
C THR A 468 9.12 50.31 5.42
N SER A 469 9.85 49.32 4.93
CA SER A 469 11.04 49.54 4.08
C SER A 469 10.91 48.79 2.78
N VAL A 470 11.36 49.38 1.66
CA VAL A 470 11.19 48.82 0.32
C VAL A 470 12.49 48.89 -0.48
N VAL A 471 12.83 47.77 -1.13
CA VAL A 471 13.87 47.65 -2.17
C VAL A 471 13.21 47.16 -3.46
N ASN A 472 13.21 48.00 -4.49
CA ASN A 472 12.56 47.70 -5.77
C ASN A 472 13.38 46.78 -6.66
N GLY A 473 14.72 46.85 -6.57
CA GLY A 473 15.60 45.92 -7.26
C GLY A 473 16.90 45.70 -6.50
N TRP A 474 17.14 44.48 -6.03
CA TRP A 474 18.43 44.03 -5.52
C TRP A 474 19.05 43.06 -6.52
N LEU A 475 20.08 43.53 -7.22
CA LEU A 475 20.70 42.87 -8.37
C LEU A 475 22.20 42.60 -8.17
N ARG A 476 22.69 42.71 -6.93
CA ARG A 476 24.10 42.52 -6.55
C ARG A 476 24.63 41.12 -6.84
N ALA A 477 23.77 40.11 -6.78
CA ALA A 477 24.09 38.72 -7.11
C ALA A 477 23.49 38.28 -8.46
N SER A 478 23.19 39.21 -9.36
CA SER A 478 22.56 38.89 -10.64
C SER A 478 23.52 38.33 -11.70
N THR A 479 24.83 38.39 -11.46
CA THR A 479 25.88 37.86 -12.35
C THR A 479 26.69 36.75 -11.65
N GLY A 480 27.26 35.80 -12.41
CA GLY A 480 28.23 34.81 -11.92
C GLY A 480 27.67 33.51 -11.28
N GLN A 481 28.50 32.45 -11.28
CA GLN A 481 28.33 31.24 -10.44
C GLN A 481 28.74 31.56 -9.00
N ALA A 482 28.17 30.84 -8.02
CA ALA A 482 28.48 30.96 -6.60
C ALA A 482 29.99 31.17 -6.33
N SER A 483 30.34 32.13 -5.48
CA SER A 483 31.72 32.31 -5.03
C SER A 483 32.22 31.00 -4.41
N SER A 484 33.19 30.36 -5.06
CA SER A 484 34.01 29.32 -4.48
C SER A 484 35.08 30.01 -3.64
N ASP A 485 34.71 30.53 -2.47
CA ASP A 485 35.72 30.88 -1.48
C ASP A 485 36.17 29.57 -0.84
N GLY A 486 37.42 29.23 -1.15
CA GLY A 486 38.08 28.04 -0.67
C GLY A 486 38.38 28.18 0.82
N ASP A 487 37.87 27.23 1.58
CA ASP A 487 38.58 26.68 2.71
C ASP A 487 38.71 25.18 2.43
N ASP A 488 39.94 24.78 2.11
CA ASP A 488 40.40 23.40 2.20
C ASP A 488 40.29 23.00 3.68
N ASP A 489 39.27 22.22 4.04
CA ASP A 489 39.37 21.32 5.18
C ASP A 489 38.76 19.98 4.78
N ASP A 490 39.63 18.98 4.80
CA ASP A 490 39.39 17.58 4.47
C ASP A 490 38.27 16.98 5.33
N ASP A 491 37.05 16.93 4.79
CA ASP A 491 36.11 15.86 5.15
C ASP A 491 35.78 15.08 3.89
N LYS A 492 36.21 13.81 3.91
CA LYS A 492 35.94 12.85 2.86
C LYS A 492 34.44 12.65 2.78
N ASP A 493 33.86 13.15 1.70
CA ASP A 493 32.61 12.65 1.18
C ASP A 493 32.84 11.18 0.82
N ASP A 494 32.49 10.29 1.74
CA ASP A 494 32.11 8.93 1.38
C ASP A 494 30.81 9.07 0.60
N ASP A 495 30.95 9.24 -0.72
CA ASP A 495 29.90 8.93 -1.69
C ASP A 495 29.49 7.47 -1.47
N GLU A 496 28.54 7.23 -0.57
CA GLU A 496 27.78 5.99 -0.55
C GLU A 496 27.00 5.93 -1.88
N ASP A 497 27.62 5.27 -2.84
CA ASP A 497 27.01 4.68 -4.02
C ASP A 497 25.78 3.89 -3.59
N TYR A 498 24.62 4.55 -3.55
CA TYR A 498 23.32 3.89 -3.52
C TYR A 498 23.16 3.15 -4.84
N GLY A 499 23.74 1.94 -4.87
CA GLY A 499 23.88 1.12 -6.06
C GLY A 499 22.56 1.05 -6.83
N THR A 500 22.68 1.19 -8.15
CA THR A 500 21.60 0.94 -9.11
C THR A 500 20.90 -0.39 -8.78
N LEU A 501 19.63 -0.32 -8.37
CA LEU A 501 18.77 -1.50 -8.19
C LEU A 501 18.74 -2.28 -9.51
N ASN A 502 19.11 -3.57 -9.47
CA ASN A 502 19.05 -4.44 -10.63
C ASN A 502 17.60 -4.58 -11.13
N ASP A 503 17.43 -4.58 -12.45
CA ASP A 503 16.11 -4.65 -13.07
C ASP A 503 15.48 -6.04 -12.96
N CYS A 504 14.52 -6.21 -12.03
CA CYS A 504 13.82 -7.48 -11.77
C CYS A 504 12.67 -7.74 -12.76
N ASN A 505 13.00 -7.89 -14.06
CA ASN A 505 12.05 -8.06 -15.17
C ASN A 505 11.88 -9.51 -15.68
N GLY A 506 12.46 -10.50 -15.00
CA GLY A 506 12.27 -11.92 -15.32
C GLY A 506 10.82 -12.38 -15.11
N TRP A 507 10.40 -13.39 -15.89
CA TRP A 507 9.05 -13.95 -15.84
C TRP A 507 9.11 -15.43 -15.44
N TYR A 508 8.50 -15.76 -14.30
CA TYR A 508 8.44 -17.12 -13.75
C TYR A 508 7.06 -17.38 -13.15
N ASP A 509 6.34 -18.34 -13.73
CA ASP A 509 4.94 -18.64 -13.37
C ASP A 509 4.83 -19.71 -12.27
N THR A 510 5.89 -20.49 -12.06
CA THR A 510 5.89 -21.60 -11.10
C THR A 510 7.15 -21.64 -10.26
N LEU A 511 7.03 -22.26 -9.08
CA LEU A 511 8.13 -22.45 -8.15
C LEU A 511 9.29 -23.24 -8.79
N GLU A 512 8.99 -24.22 -9.64
CA GLU A 512 9.97 -25.05 -10.33
C GLU A 512 10.78 -24.25 -11.37
N GLN A 513 10.16 -23.27 -12.03
CA GLN A 513 10.86 -22.39 -12.96
C GLN A 513 11.86 -21.50 -12.23
N ILE A 514 11.46 -20.94 -11.08
CA ILE A 514 12.36 -20.16 -10.21
C ILE A 514 13.49 -21.04 -9.69
N GLN A 515 13.18 -22.27 -9.23
CA GLN A 515 14.18 -23.20 -8.72
C GLN A 515 15.22 -23.59 -9.80
N SER A 516 14.77 -23.77 -11.05
CA SER A 516 15.64 -24.10 -12.18
C SER A 516 16.54 -22.93 -12.58
N ALA A 517 16.04 -21.69 -12.45
CA ALA A 517 16.76 -20.45 -12.75
C ALA A 517 17.46 -19.84 -11.52
N TYR A 518 17.39 -20.48 -10.35
CA TYR A 518 17.76 -19.90 -9.05
C TYR A 518 19.17 -19.27 -9.03
N ASN A 519 20.17 -19.97 -9.59
CA ASN A 519 21.55 -19.48 -9.63
C ASN A 519 21.77 -18.28 -10.57
N SER A 520 20.79 -17.95 -11.42
CA SER A 520 20.83 -16.84 -12.38
C SER A 520 19.95 -15.65 -12.00
N ILE A 521 19.17 -15.78 -10.92
CA ILE A 521 18.28 -14.73 -10.42
C ILE A 521 19.05 -13.87 -9.40
N PRO A 522 19.06 -12.53 -9.54
CA PRO A 522 19.59 -11.64 -8.51
C PRO A 522 18.87 -11.84 -7.18
N SER A 523 19.61 -11.87 -6.07
CA SER A 523 19.10 -12.22 -4.74
C SER A 523 17.90 -11.36 -4.28
N GLU A 524 17.93 -10.09 -4.63
CA GLU A 524 16.92 -9.07 -4.38
C GLU A 524 15.61 -9.30 -5.15
N CYS A 525 15.67 -10.00 -6.30
CA CYS A 525 14.50 -10.30 -7.12
C CYS A 525 13.76 -11.57 -6.70
N ILE A 526 14.37 -12.45 -5.90
CA ILE A 526 13.83 -13.78 -5.57
C ILE A 526 12.44 -13.67 -4.92
N ASN A 527 12.28 -12.80 -3.92
CA ASN A 527 10.99 -12.66 -3.23
C ASN A 527 9.90 -12.08 -4.14
N LYS A 528 10.25 -11.19 -5.07
CA LYS A 528 9.33 -10.66 -6.09
C LYS A 528 8.84 -11.77 -7.02
N TYR A 529 9.74 -12.61 -7.51
CA TYR A 529 9.36 -13.73 -8.37
C TYR A 529 8.58 -14.80 -7.62
N LEU A 530 8.93 -15.11 -6.37
CA LEU A 530 8.15 -16.04 -5.54
C LEU A 530 6.72 -15.55 -5.31
N ALA A 531 6.52 -14.28 -4.95
CA ALA A 531 5.19 -13.71 -4.77
C ALA A 531 4.35 -13.80 -6.05
N LYS A 532 4.94 -13.44 -7.22
CA LYS A 532 4.27 -13.54 -8.52
C LYS A 532 3.91 -14.98 -8.89
N ALA A 533 4.84 -15.93 -8.71
CA ALA A 533 4.59 -17.34 -8.98
C ALA A 533 3.50 -17.93 -8.07
N PHE A 534 3.47 -17.57 -6.78
CA PHE A 534 2.40 -18.03 -5.88
C PHE A 534 1.04 -17.42 -6.23
N HIS A 535 1.00 -16.12 -6.56
CA HIS A 535 -0.20 -15.47 -7.07
C HIS A 535 -0.74 -16.20 -8.30
N MET A 536 0.13 -16.46 -9.29
CA MET A 536 -0.26 -17.12 -10.53
C MET A 536 -0.68 -18.58 -10.32
N SER A 537 0.02 -19.32 -9.46
CA SER A 537 -0.36 -20.68 -9.06
C SER A 537 -1.76 -20.72 -8.45
N LEU A 538 -2.07 -19.76 -7.58
CA LEU A 538 -3.37 -19.65 -6.92
C LEU A 538 -4.49 -19.35 -7.95
N THR A 539 -4.28 -18.35 -8.81
CA THR A 539 -5.19 -17.98 -9.90
C THR A 539 -5.41 -19.13 -10.90
N SER A 540 -4.36 -19.85 -11.28
CA SER A 540 -4.45 -21.00 -12.19
C SER A 540 -5.22 -22.14 -11.55
N SER A 541 -5.01 -22.38 -10.25
CA SER A 541 -5.70 -23.44 -9.52
C SER A 541 -7.21 -23.16 -9.44
N MET A 542 -7.60 -21.91 -9.17
CA MET A 542 -9.03 -21.52 -9.18
C MET A 542 -9.69 -21.73 -10.55
N LYS A 543 -9.03 -21.28 -11.63
CA LYS A 543 -9.55 -21.50 -12.99
C LYS A 543 -9.69 -22.98 -13.34
N ASN A 544 -8.74 -23.80 -12.92
CA ASN A 544 -8.78 -25.24 -13.15
C ASN A 544 -9.89 -25.91 -12.33
N TYR A 545 -10.12 -25.47 -11.09
CA TYR A 545 -11.25 -25.91 -10.28
C TYR A 545 -12.59 -25.63 -10.99
N ASP A 546 -12.83 -24.39 -11.41
CA ASP A 546 -14.05 -24.00 -12.12
C ASP A 546 -14.28 -24.87 -13.36
N LYS A 547 -13.21 -25.09 -14.13
CA LYS A 547 -13.24 -25.95 -15.32
C LYS A 547 -13.59 -27.40 -14.97
N ILE A 548 -13.04 -27.96 -13.89
CA ILE A 548 -13.35 -29.32 -13.46
C ILE A 548 -14.82 -29.43 -13.08
N MET A 549 -15.31 -28.50 -12.26
CA MET A 549 -16.70 -28.49 -11.78
C MET A 549 -17.72 -28.35 -12.92
N GLN A 550 -17.44 -27.49 -13.91
CA GLN A 550 -18.28 -27.34 -15.10
C GLN A 550 -18.31 -28.60 -15.97
N ASN A 551 -17.27 -29.44 -15.92
CA ASN A 551 -17.12 -30.63 -16.76
C ASN A 551 -17.60 -31.91 -16.08
N ASP A 552 -18.80 -31.89 -15.51
CA ASP A 552 -19.51 -33.06 -14.97
C ASP A 552 -18.72 -33.81 -13.88
N TYR A 553 -18.13 -33.04 -12.95
CA TYR A 553 -17.28 -33.60 -11.90
C TYR A 553 -18.02 -34.59 -10.99
N HIS A 554 -19.21 -34.25 -10.48
CA HIS A 554 -19.93 -35.11 -9.52
C HIS A 554 -20.28 -36.48 -10.10
N SER A 555 -20.65 -36.57 -11.38
CA SER A 555 -20.90 -37.86 -12.04
C SER A 555 -19.62 -38.69 -12.15
N LYS A 556 -18.49 -38.05 -12.46
CA LYS A 556 -17.17 -38.70 -12.51
C LYS A 556 -16.67 -39.12 -11.13
N PHE A 557 -16.95 -38.31 -10.11
CA PHE A 557 -16.67 -38.66 -8.72
C PHE A 557 -17.45 -39.90 -8.30
N LYS A 558 -18.71 -40.06 -8.72
CA LYS A 558 -19.48 -41.29 -8.47
C LYS A 558 -18.82 -42.53 -9.09
N VAL A 559 -18.33 -42.43 -10.33
CA VAL A 559 -17.57 -43.52 -10.98
C VAL A 559 -16.28 -43.86 -10.22
N TYR A 560 -15.58 -42.83 -9.74
CA TYR A 560 -14.39 -42.99 -8.91
C TYR A 560 -14.71 -43.63 -7.56
N HIS A 561 -15.78 -43.20 -6.90
CA HIS A 561 -16.28 -43.77 -5.66
C HIS A 561 -16.54 -45.28 -5.79
N ASP A 562 -17.28 -45.68 -6.83
CA ASP A 562 -17.61 -47.08 -7.08
C ASP A 562 -16.34 -47.92 -7.33
N LEU A 563 -15.34 -47.34 -7.99
CA LEU A 563 -14.03 -47.99 -8.19
C LEU A 563 -13.29 -48.17 -6.86
N VAL A 564 -13.27 -47.14 -6.00
CA VAL A 564 -12.65 -47.19 -4.67
C VAL A 564 -13.33 -48.22 -3.77
N GLU A 565 -14.66 -48.37 -3.85
CA GLU A 565 -15.39 -49.39 -3.10
C GLU A 565 -14.90 -50.80 -3.45
N VAL A 566 -14.92 -51.13 -4.74
CA VAL A 566 -14.50 -52.45 -5.25
C VAL A 566 -13.04 -52.72 -4.90
N GLN A 567 -12.18 -51.73 -5.07
CA GLN A 567 -10.76 -51.84 -4.78
C GLN A 567 -10.50 -52.02 -3.28
N SER A 568 -11.16 -51.27 -2.41
CA SER A 568 -10.93 -51.35 -0.97
C SER A 568 -11.29 -52.73 -0.41
N ARG A 569 -12.41 -53.32 -0.87
CA ARG A 569 -12.75 -54.72 -0.54
C ARG A 569 -11.68 -55.70 -1.01
N PHE A 570 -11.18 -55.52 -2.24
CA PHE A 570 -10.12 -56.35 -2.78
C PHE A 570 -8.81 -56.22 -1.97
N GLN A 571 -8.40 -55.00 -1.64
CA GLN A 571 -7.17 -54.73 -0.90
C GLN A 571 -7.20 -55.26 0.53
N ILE A 572 -8.34 -55.15 1.23
CA ILE A 572 -8.53 -55.77 2.56
C ILE A 572 -8.30 -57.29 2.45
N ARG A 573 -8.96 -57.95 1.50
CA ARG A 573 -8.82 -59.41 1.31
C ARG A 573 -7.41 -59.80 0.91
N LYS A 574 -6.77 -59.04 0.01
CA LYS A 574 -5.38 -59.24 -0.40
C LYS A 574 -4.43 -59.15 0.80
N TYR A 575 -4.57 -58.12 1.62
CA TYR A 575 -3.73 -57.96 2.80
C TYR A 575 -3.92 -59.10 3.80
N MET A 576 -5.17 -59.48 4.06
CA MET A 576 -5.49 -60.55 4.99
C MET A 576 -5.00 -61.93 4.53
N LEU A 577 -5.11 -62.24 3.24
CA LEU A 577 -4.89 -63.58 2.71
C LEU A 577 -3.55 -63.73 1.98
N ASP A 578 -3.31 -62.95 0.94
CA ASP A 578 -2.13 -63.07 0.08
C ASP A 578 -0.87 -62.63 0.83
N ASP A 579 -0.94 -61.45 1.45
CA ASP A 579 0.22 -60.77 2.03
C ASP A 579 0.37 -61.05 3.54
N LYS A 580 -0.52 -61.88 4.10
CA LYS A 580 -0.49 -62.41 5.47
C LYS A 580 -0.42 -61.32 6.54
N ALA A 581 -1.51 -60.57 6.68
CA ALA A 581 -1.62 -59.46 7.62
C ALA A 581 -0.99 -59.75 9.00
N GLU A 582 -0.11 -58.85 9.43
CA GLU A 582 0.58 -58.95 10.72
C GLU A 582 -0.36 -58.55 11.87
N GLY A 583 -0.13 -59.12 13.06
CA GLY A 583 -0.91 -58.80 14.26
C GLY A 583 -2.21 -59.59 14.37
N TRP A 584 -2.30 -60.75 13.73
CA TRP A 584 -3.46 -61.63 13.76
C TRP A 584 -3.09 -63.06 14.14
N HIS A 585 -4.00 -63.73 14.83
CA HIS A 585 -4.04 -65.19 14.89
C HIS A 585 -5.46 -65.71 14.67
N CYS A 586 -5.56 -66.99 14.31
CA CYS A 586 -6.82 -67.65 14.03
C CYS A 586 -7.08 -68.73 15.06
N GLU A 587 -8.32 -68.79 15.50
CA GLU A 587 -8.80 -69.74 16.48
C GLU A 587 -9.82 -70.66 15.84
N MET A 588 -9.59 -71.98 15.93
CA MET A 588 -10.58 -72.97 15.58
C MET A 588 -11.38 -73.34 16.84
N SER A 589 -12.69 -73.08 16.80
CA SER A 589 -13.58 -73.37 17.92
C SER A 589 -13.61 -74.87 18.19
N GLN A 590 -13.25 -75.28 19.40
CA GLN A 590 -13.35 -76.67 19.82
C GLN A 590 -14.65 -76.89 20.57
N HIS A 591 -15.44 -77.86 20.13
CA HIS A 591 -16.61 -78.26 20.88
C HIS A 591 -16.18 -78.79 22.26
N ARG A 592 -16.71 -78.16 23.31
CA ARG A 592 -16.57 -78.65 24.68
C ARG A 592 -17.33 -79.98 24.77
N LYS A 593 -16.58 -81.08 24.75
CA LYS A 593 -17.14 -82.43 24.93
C LYS A 593 -16.80 -82.94 26.30
N CYS A 594 -17.80 -83.49 26.97
CA CYS A 594 -17.65 -84.17 28.25
C CYS A 594 -17.59 -85.68 28.04
N CYS A 595 -17.00 -86.43 28.97
CA CYS A 595 -16.79 -87.87 28.79
C CYS A 595 -18.09 -88.68 28.66
N ASP A 596 -19.22 -88.15 29.12
CA ASP A 596 -20.57 -88.68 28.86
C ASP A 596 -20.97 -88.58 27.38
N GLN A 597 -20.52 -87.54 26.68
CA GLN A 597 -20.73 -87.32 25.24
C GLN A 597 -19.77 -88.12 24.35
N CYS A 598 -18.75 -88.74 24.94
CA CYS A 598 -17.77 -89.60 24.26
C CYS A 598 -18.11 -91.10 24.34
N ALA A 599 -19.17 -91.46 25.07
CA ALA A 599 -19.53 -92.84 25.37
C ALA A 599 -20.41 -93.46 24.27
N GLY A 600 -19.77 -94.06 23.26
CA GLY A 600 -20.51 -94.77 22.22
C GLY A 600 -19.65 -95.28 21.08
N GLY A 601 -18.74 -96.23 21.34
CA GLY A 601 -18.11 -97.11 20.33
C GLY A 601 -17.26 -96.49 19.21
N GLY A 602 -17.34 -95.18 18.98
CA GLY A 602 -16.63 -94.44 17.91
C GLY A 602 -15.66 -93.38 18.43
N GLY A 603 -15.38 -93.35 19.74
CA GLY A 603 -14.51 -92.35 20.37
C GLY A 603 -13.05 -92.34 19.89
N TYR A 604 -12.64 -93.35 19.12
CA TYR A 604 -11.33 -93.39 18.45
C TYR A 604 -11.25 -92.52 17.18
N LEU A 605 -12.40 -92.15 16.61
CA LEU A 605 -12.48 -91.31 15.41
C LEU A 605 -12.78 -89.83 15.74
N ASP A 606 -13.16 -89.53 16.98
CA ASP A 606 -13.37 -88.17 17.46
C ASP A 606 -12.13 -87.67 18.20
N ASP A 607 -11.40 -86.74 17.58
CA ASP A 607 -10.09 -86.25 18.06
C ASP A 607 -10.16 -85.67 19.49
N ILE A 608 -11.29 -85.08 19.86
CA ILE A 608 -11.50 -84.51 21.21
C ILE A 608 -11.70 -85.65 22.21
N CYS A 609 -12.58 -86.61 21.93
CA CYS A 609 -12.83 -87.75 22.81
C CYS A 609 -11.64 -88.70 22.94
N PHE A 610 -10.80 -88.82 21.91
CA PHE A 610 -9.60 -89.64 21.93
C PHE A 610 -8.52 -89.09 22.88
N HIS A 611 -8.35 -87.76 22.92
CA HIS A 611 -7.37 -87.08 23.78
C HIS A 611 -7.93 -86.72 25.17
N LEU A 612 -9.22 -86.90 25.40
CA LEU A 612 -9.86 -86.72 26.71
C LEU A 612 -9.74 -88.03 27.50
N ASP A 613 -9.14 -87.99 28.71
CA ASP A 613 -8.97 -89.16 29.59
C ASP A 613 -10.32 -89.64 30.13
N CYS A 614 -11.10 -90.28 29.27
CA CYS A 614 -12.45 -90.77 29.51
C CYS A 614 -12.49 -92.28 29.78
N PHE A 615 -11.37 -92.85 30.20
CA PHE A 615 -11.24 -94.27 30.53
C PHE A 615 -11.11 -94.46 32.05
N GLY A 616 -11.44 -95.66 32.54
CA GLY A 616 -11.41 -95.96 33.98
C GLY A 616 -12.42 -95.10 34.78
N PRO A 617 -12.02 -94.45 35.89
CA PRO A 617 -12.93 -93.74 36.79
C PRO A 617 -13.60 -92.49 36.18
N ASN A 618 -13.12 -92.03 35.02
CA ASN A 618 -13.65 -90.86 34.32
C ASN A 618 -14.67 -91.22 33.21
N GLN A 619 -14.90 -92.52 32.96
CA GLN A 619 -15.79 -92.99 31.90
C GLN A 619 -17.24 -92.56 32.15
N GLY A 620 -17.85 -91.88 31.16
CA GLY A 620 -19.22 -91.37 31.27
C GLY A 620 -19.40 -90.14 32.17
N SER A 621 -18.31 -89.47 32.57
CA SER A 621 -18.39 -88.29 33.45
C SER A 621 -18.92 -87.04 32.71
N PRO A 622 -20.00 -86.41 33.20
CA PRO A 622 -20.51 -85.15 32.63
C PRO A 622 -19.72 -83.91 33.08
N THR A 623 -18.80 -84.07 34.04
CA THR A 623 -17.99 -82.98 34.59
C THR A 623 -16.55 -83.00 34.09
N LYS A 624 -16.07 -84.15 33.62
CA LYS A 624 -14.77 -84.27 32.96
C LYS A 624 -14.92 -83.92 31.49
N CYS A 625 -14.67 -82.66 31.17
CA CYS A 625 -14.82 -82.13 29.82
C CYS A 625 -13.51 -81.64 29.26
N SER A 626 -13.41 -81.61 27.93
CA SER A 626 -12.40 -80.82 27.25
C SER A 626 -12.55 -79.36 27.68
N SER A 627 -11.46 -78.60 27.62
CA SER A 627 -11.48 -77.20 28.06
C SER A 627 -12.47 -76.36 27.25
N GLY A 628 -12.83 -76.81 26.04
CA GLY A 628 -13.59 -76.01 25.08
C GLY A 628 -12.86 -74.74 24.64
N LYS A 629 -11.58 -74.59 25.02
CA LYS A 629 -10.76 -73.45 24.60
C LYS A 629 -10.43 -73.63 23.14
N SER A 630 -10.62 -72.58 22.36
CA SER A 630 -10.26 -72.58 20.94
C SER A 630 -8.80 -72.98 20.76
N LYS A 631 -8.53 -73.73 19.70
CA LYS A 631 -7.16 -74.08 19.32
C LYS A 631 -6.63 -72.99 18.41
N VAL A 632 -5.51 -72.36 18.78
CA VAL A 632 -4.80 -71.45 17.89
C VAL A 632 -4.24 -72.26 16.72
N VAL A 633 -4.63 -71.87 15.51
CA VAL A 633 -4.20 -72.48 14.25
C VAL A 633 -3.61 -71.39 13.33
N PRO A 634 -2.74 -71.75 12.37
CA PRO A 634 -2.29 -70.81 11.36
C PRO A 634 -3.47 -70.21 10.59
N CYS A 635 -3.48 -68.90 10.40
CA CYS A 635 -4.50 -68.27 9.57
C CYS A 635 -4.35 -68.70 8.10
N PRO A 636 -5.46 -68.99 7.41
CA PRO A 636 -5.44 -69.41 6.02
C PRO A 636 -5.03 -68.26 5.09
N THR A 637 -4.37 -68.59 3.98
CA THR A 637 -3.89 -67.64 2.96
C THR A 637 -4.76 -67.60 1.71
N SER A 638 -5.84 -68.39 1.69
CA SER A 638 -6.81 -68.47 0.60
C SER A 638 -8.08 -69.16 1.11
N VAL A 639 -9.22 -68.94 0.45
CA VAL A 639 -10.42 -69.75 0.68
C VAL A 639 -10.25 -71.06 -0.11
N GLY A 640 -10.08 -72.18 0.60
CA GLY A 640 -9.96 -73.51 -0.02
C GLY A 640 -11.32 -74.10 -0.42
N ASP A 641 -11.33 -75.24 -1.10
CA ASP A 641 -12.57 -75.92 -1.54
C ASP A 641 -13.47 -76.37 -0.39
N LEU A 642 -12.90 -76.59 0.80
CA LEU A 642 -13.59 -76.96 2.05
C LEU A 642 -12.90 -76.24 3.22
N PRO A 643 -13.20 -74.95 3.47
CA PRO A 643 -12.54 -74.17 4.51
C PRO A 643 -13.03 -74.57 5.92
N ASP A 644 -12.14 -74.45 6.91
CA ASP A 644 -12.50 -74.62 8.31
C ASP A 644 -13.27 -73.39 8.86
N ALA A 645 -14.15 -73.62 9.83
CA ALA A 645 -14.79 -72.56 10.60
C ALA A 645 -13.79 -71.94 11.59
N LEU A 646 -13.43 -70.68 11.39
CA LEU A 646 -12.39 -69.99 12.15
C LEU A 646 -12.91 -68.69 12.78
N THR A 647 -12.34 -68.31 13.91
CA THR A 647 -12.48 -66.98 14.50
C THR A 647 -11.17 -66.23 14.34
N TRP A 648 -11.21 -65.06 13.70
CA TRP A 648 -10.04 -64.22 13.50
C TRP A 648 -9.87 -63.27 14.68
N VAL A 649 -8.71 -63.29 15.33
CA VAL A 649 -8.41 -62.48 16.52
C VAL A 649 -7.31 -61.48 16.20
N LEU A 650 -7.62 -60.20 16.39
CA LEU A 650 -6.71 -59.08 16.16
C LEU A 650 -5.88 -58.82 17.43
N ASP A 651 -4.61 -59.19 17.38
CA ASP A 651 -3.66 -59.04 18.49
C ASP A 651 -3.08 -57.63 18.57
N ASP A 652 -2.78 -57.03 17.42
CA ASP A 652 -2.16 -55.71 17.33
C ASP A 652 -2.95 -54.80 16.39
N LYS A 653 -3.97 -54.17 16.98
CA LYS A 653 -4.89 -53.28 16.28
C LYS A 653 -4.18 -52.13 15.57
N GLU A 654 -3.22 -51.51 16.24
CA GLU A 654 -2.55 -50.32 15.70
C GLU A 654 -1.61 -50.69 14.56
N LYS A 655 -0.87 -51.80 14.68
CA LYS A 655 -0.02 -52.30 13.59
C LYS A 655 -0.82 -52.73 12.37
N TYR A 656 -1.97 -53.40 12.57
CA TYR A 656 -2.86 -53.79 11.48
C TYR A 656 -3.34 -52.58 10.69
N PHE A 657 -3.95 -51.59 11.38
CA PHE A 657 -4.48 -50.42 10.71
C PHE A 657 -3.37 -49.54 10.10
N SER A 658 -2.23 -49.40 10.77
CA SER A 658 -1.09 -48.65 10.21
C SER A 658 -0.58 -49.28 8.91
N ASN A 659 -0.44 -50.61 8.85
CA ASN A 659 -0.01 -51.30 7.63
C ASN A 659 -1.08 -51.26 6.53
N LEU A 660 -2.36 -51.42 6.91
CA LEU A 660 -3.47 -51.38 5.96
C LEU A 660 -3.60 -49.98 5.31
N GLU A 661 -3.50 -48.92 6.10
CA GLU A 661 -3.52 -47.55 5.59
C GLU A 661 -2.28 -47.23 4.75
N LYS A 662 -1.10 -47.62 5.23
CA LYS A 662 0.18 -47.28 4.60
C LYS A 662 0.45 -48.04 3.30
N ASN A 663 0.14 -49.33 3.25
CA ASN A 663 0.54 -50.20 2.14
C ASN A 663 -0.62 -50.49 1.17
N TYR A 664 -1.87 -50.32 1.61
CA TYR A 664 -3.06 -50.70 0.84
C TYR A 664 -4.07 -49.55 0.64
N GLY A 665 -3.88 -48.40 1.31
CA GLY A 665 -4.69 -47.20 1.11
C GLY A 665 -6.14 -47.32 1.59
N VAL A 666 -6.42 -48.25 2.52
CA VAL A 666 -7.76 -48.44 3.11
C VAL A 666 -7.78 -47.83 4.50
N LEU A 667 -8.66 -46.85 4.72
CA LEU A 667 -8.77 -46.12 5.98
C LEU A 667 -9.38 -46.99 7.09
N ARG A 668 -8.90 -46.83 8.33
CA ARG A 668 -9.43 -47.54 9.51
C ARG A 668 -10.94 -47.43 9.65
N ASP A 669 -11.49 -46.23 9.43
CA ASP A 669 -12.93 -45.96 9.55
C ASP A 669 -13.78 -46.63 8.46
N TRP A 670 -13.15 -47.15 7.40
CA TRP A 670 -13.83 -47.89 6.34
C TRP A 670 -13.98 -49.37 6.66
N VAL A 671 -13.22 -49.89 7.63
CA VAL A 671 -13.23 -51.32 7.98
C VAL A 671 -14.27 -51.58 9.06
N LYS A 672 -15.02 -52.66 8.89
CA LYS A 672 -15.81 -53.29 9.96
C LYS A 672 -15.36 -54.75 10.08
N PHE A 673 -15.62 -55.33 11.24
CA PHE A 673 -15.43 -56.76 11.44
C PHE A 673 -16.79 -57.43 11.42
N GLU A 674 -16.94 -58.43 10.56
CA GLU A 674 -18.17 -59.19 10.42
C GLU A 674 -17.90 -60.67 10.16
N ASP A 675 -18.95 -61.48 10.23
CA ASP A 675 -18.87 -62.90 9.93
C ASP A 675 -18.96 -63.09 8.41
N LEU A 676 -17.89 -63.59 7.82
CA LEU A 676 -17.77 -63.84 6.39
C LEU A 676 -18.17 -65.28 6.08
N ASP A 677 -19.20 -65.46 5.27
CA ASP A 677 -19.53 -66.77 4.68
C ASP A 677 -18.46 -67.17 3.65
N VAL A 678 -17.71 -68.23 3.96
CA VAL A 678 -16.58 -68.69 3.14
C VAL A 678 -16.87 -70.00 2.40
N TYR A 679 -17.93 -70.72 2.77
CA TYR A 679 -18.33 -71.92 2.06
C TYR A 679 -19.80 -72.24 2.30
N ASN A 680 -20.54 -72.22 1.18
CA ASN A 680 -21.93 -72.63 1.16
C ASN A 680 -22.04 -74.14 1.17
N VAL A 681 -22.69 -74.70 2.19
CA VAL A 681 -22.99 -76.13 2.21
C VAL A 681 -24.29 -76.35 1.44
N TYR A 682 -24.20 -77.00 0.28
CA TYR A 682 -25.37 -77.33 -0.56
C TYR A 682 -26.46 -78.05 0.25
N GLY A 683 -27.48 -77.30 0.68
CA GLY A 683 -28.59 -77.78 1.50
C GLY A 683 -29.69 -76.74 1.72
N CYS A 684 -29.34 -75.46 1.78
CA CYS A 684 -30.31 -74.35 1.87
C CYS A 684 -30.63 -73.80 0.47
N VAL A 685 -31.57 -74.45 -0.23
CA VAL A 685 -31.96 -74.07 -1.60
C VAL A 685 -33.12 -73.06 -1.55
N TRP A 686 -33.02 -71.97 -2.31
CA TRP A 686 -34.02 -70.89 -2.40
C TRP A 686 -35.48 -71.36 -2.49
N PHE A 687 -35.74 -72.45 -3.22
CA PHE A 687 -37.09 -72.99 -3.45
C PHE A 687 -37.76 -73.65 -2.23
N GLN A 688 -37.06 -73.93 -1.13
CA GLN A 688 -37.65 -74.56 0.06
C GLN A 688 -38.16 -73.55 1.11
N HIS A 689 -37.80 -72.27 0.97
CA HIS A 689 -38.11 -71.21 1.94
C HIS A 689 -38.65 -69.92 1.30
N GLU A 690 -39.24 -69.99 0.09
CA GLU A 690 -39.79 -68.81 -0.63
C GLU A 690 -40.81 -68.01 0.22
N ASP A 691 -41.53 -68.67 1.11
CA ASP A 691 -42.55 -68.05 1.99
C ASP A 691 -41.99 -67.62 3.37
N ASP A 692 -40.71 -67.89 3.69
CA ASP A 692 -40.07 -67.58 4.98
C ASP A 692 -38.62 -67.11 4.82
N PRO A 693 -38.39 -65.81 4.56
CA PRO A 693 -37.06 -65.22 4.46
C PRO A 693 -36.20 -65.41 5.72
N GLN A 694 -36.83 -65.47 6.91
CA GLN A 694 -36.11 -65.72 8.16
C GLN A 694 -35.70 -67.19 8.29
N GLY A 695 -36.47 -68.11 7.71
CA GLY A 695 -36.15 -69.53 7.61
C GLY A 695 -34.93 -69.81 6.73
N LEU A 696 -34.80 -69.12 5.60
CA LEU A 696 -33.62 -69.20 4.73
C LEU A 696 -32.36 -68.68 5.44
N GLU A 697 -32.43 -67.49 6.05
CA GLU A 697 -31.31 -66.89 6.80
C GLU A 697 -30.90 -67.78 7.99
N ARG A 698 -31.88 -68.39 8.68
CA ARG A 698 -31.62 -69.34 9.77
C ARG A 698 -31.01 -70.65 9.27
N CYS A 699 -31.36 -71.11 8.07
CA CYS A 699 -30.76 -72.29 7.44
C CYS A 699 -29.29 -72.02 7.07
N GLN A 700 -29.02 -70.91 6.40
CA GLN A 700 -27.67 -70.50 6.00
C GLN A 700 -26.76 -70.33 7.23
N ASN A 701 -27.22 -69.60 8.25
CA ASN A 701 -26.48 -69.41 9.50
C ASN A 701 -26.14 -70.72 10.24
N ASN A 702 -26.90 -71.80 10.02
CA ASN A 702 -26.69 -73.08 10.70
C ASN A 702 -25.88 -74.08 9.87
N SER A 703 -25.76 -73.89 8.56
CA SER A 703 -25.18 -74.88 7.65
C SER A 703 -23.95 -74.38 6.90
N ASP A 704 -23.84 -73.08 6.63
CA ASP A 704 -22.70 -72.50 5.97
C ASP A 704 -21.50 -72.37 6.92
N THR A 705 -20.30 -72.37 6.34
CA THR A 705 -19.06 -72.19 7.11
C THR A 705 -18.67 -70.72 7.12
N PHE A 706 -18.56 -70.15 8.33
CA PHE A 706 -18.23 -68.75 8.52
C PHE A 706 -16.82 -68.57 9.09
N TRP A 707 -16.11 -67.56 8.58
CA TRP A 707 -15.00 -66.92 9.27
C TRP A 707 -15.53 -65.77 10.11
N ARG A 708 -15.44 -65.91 11.43
CA ARG A 708 -15.94 -64.91 12.36
C ARG A 708 -14.95 -63.78 12.57
N ASN A 709 -15.46 -62.57 12.77
CA ASN A 709 -14.68 -61.37 13.04
C ASN A 709 -13.64 -61.05 11.94
N PHE A 710 -13.98 -61.33 10.68
CA PHE A 710 -13.12 -61.03 9.54
C PHE A 710 -13.31 -59.57 9.11
N PRO A 711 -12.23 -58.82 8.78
CA PRO A 711 -12.35 -57.44 8.33
C PRO A 711 -12.93 -57.36 6.91
N ASP A 712 -13.93 -56.51 6.71
CA ASP A 712 -14.46 -56.14 5.39
C ASP A 712 -14.82 -54.65 5.35
N LEU A 713 -15.09 -54.13 4.15
CA LEU A 713 -15.51 -52.76 3.93
C LEU A 713 -16.93 -52.52 4.45
N GLN A 714 -17.11 -51.44 5.21
CA GLN A 714 -18.40 -50.98 5.70
C GLN A 714 -19.39 -50.77 4.55
N ARG A 715 -20.65 -51.20 4.75
CA ARG A 715 -21.71 -51.06 3.73
C ARG A 715 -21.99 -49.60 3.35
N ASN A 716 -21.81 -48.69 4.30
CA ASN A 716 -22.00 -47.26 4.13
C ASN A 716 -20.67 -46.50 4.25
N PHE A 717 -19.56 -47.07 3.77
CA PHE A 717 -18.29 -46.35 3.80
C PHE A 717 -18.46 -45.00 3.09
N LYS A 718 -17.93 -43.94 3.70
CA LYS A 718 -18.04 -42.59 3.16
C LYS A 718 -16.69 -42.20 2.57
N LEU A 719 -16.63 -42.16 1.24
CA LEU A 719 -15.60 -41.41 0.54
C LEU A 719 -16.12 -39.98 0.37
N GLU A 720 -15.48 -39.03 1.07
CA GLU A 720 -15.88 -37.63 1.02
C GLU A 720 -15.59 -37.03 -0.36
N ASP A 721 -16.59 -36.34 -0.91
CA ASP A 721 -16.44 -35.55 -2.13
C ASP A 721 -15.68 -34.26 -1.80
N PRO A 722 -14.45 -34.06 -2.31
CA PRO A 722 -13.67 -32.89 -1.96
C PRO A 722 -14.22 -31.59 -2.57
N SER A 723 -15.17 -31.65 -3.52
CA SER A 723 -15.65 -30.47 -4.25
C SER A 723 -16.28 -29.41 -3.35
N GLU A 724 -17.11 -29.78 -2.38
CA GLU A 724 -17.77 -28.80 -1.49
C GLU A 724 -16.77 -28.10 -0.55
N VAL A 725 -15.79 -28.85 -0.06
CA VAL A 725 -14.73 -28.30 0.79
C VAL A 725 -13.82 -27.37 -0.02
N ILE A 726 -13.45 -27.77 -1.24
CA ILE A 726 -12.62 -26.96 -2.14
C ILE A 726 -13.40 -25.74 -2.65
N LYS A 727 -14.72 -25.82 -2.86
CA LYS A 727 -15.56 -24.66 -3.19
C LYS A 727 -15.46 -23.57 -2.13
N THR A 728 -15.52 -23.95 -0.87
CA THR A 728 -15.42 -23.00 0.24
C THR A 728 -14.03 -22.36 0.30
N ALA A 729 -12.97 -23.15 0.07
CA ALA A 729 -11.60 -22.64 -0.05
C ALA A 729 -11.44 -21.70 -1.27
N HIS A 730 -12.05 -22.05 -2.40
CA HIS A 730 -12.08 -21.26 -3.63
C HIS A 730 -12.72 -19.88 -3.41
N ASP A 731 -13.89 -19.83 -2.77
CA ASP A 731 -14.61 -18.59 -2.51
C ASP A 731 -13.82 -17.64 -1.58
N LYS A 732 -13.14 -18.19 -0.56
CA LYS A 732 -12.26 -17.41 0.32
C LYS A 732 -10.98 -16.94 -0.38
N THR A 733 -10.47 -17.73 -1.32
CA THR A 733 -9.27 -17.41 -2.10
C THR A 733 -9.49 -16.24 -3.07
N ALA A 734 -10.72 -16.04 -3.55
CA ALA A 734 -11.06 -14.89 -4.41
C ALA A 734 -10.78 -13.54 -3.72
N ASN A 735 -11.12 -13.42 -2.44
CA ASN A 735 -10.84 -12.23 -1.63
C ASN A 735 -9.33 -12.06 -1.42
N LEU A 736 -8.63 -13.14 -1.08
CA LEU A 736 -7.18 -13.14 -0.91
C LEU A 736 -6.43 -12.73 -2.20
N LEU A 737 -6.89 -13.15 -3.38
CA LEU A 737 -6.30 -12.74 -4.65
C LEU A 737 -6.43 -11.24 -4.89
N THR A 738 -7.62 -10.67 -4.63
CA THR A 738 -7.87 -9.24 -4.76
C THR A 738 -7.01 -8.42 -3.81
N GLU A 739 -6.92 -8.85 -2.55
CA GLU A 739 -6.03 -8.23 -1.54
C GLU A 739 -4.55 -8.42 -1.89
N ASN A 740 -4.18 -9.55 -2.49
CA ASN A 740 -2.81 -9.83 -2.87
C ASN A 740 -2.31 -8.97 -4.04
N GLU A 741 -3.14 -8.72 -5.07
CA GLU A 741 -2.76 -7.80 -6.15
C GLU A 741 -2.40 -6.41 -5.61
N MET A 742 -3.14 -5.98 -4.60
CA MET A 742 -2.90 -4.74 -3.88
C MET A 742 -1.62 -4.77 -3.04
N GLN A 743 -1.33 -5.86 -2.33
CA GLN A 743 -0.06 -6.03 -1.59
C GLN A 743 1.15 -6.12 -2.52
N MET A 744 1.04 -6.84 -3.64
CA MET A 744 2.08 -6.89 -4.67
C MET A 744 2.37 -5.51 -5.25
N ARG A 745 1.34 -4.69 -5.50
CA ARG A 745 1.53 -3.29 -5.92
C ARG A 745 2.20 -2.45 -4.84
N MET A 746 1.83 -2.61 -3.57
CA MET A 746 2.53 -1.95 -2.46
C MET A 746 4.01 -2.36 -2.36
N ALA A 747 4.34 -3.61 -2.67
CA ALA A 747 5.72 -4.08 -2.72
C ALA A 747 6.49 -3.56 -3.97
N GLU A 748 5.80 -3.30 -5.09
CA GLU A 748 6.39 -2.62 -6.26
C GLU A 748 6.81 -1.18 -5.92
N PHE A 749 6.09 -0.51 -5.03
CA PHE A 749 6.41 0.83 -4.53
C PHE A 749 7.25 0.83 -3.24
N ALA A 750 7.87 -0.31 -2.87
CA ALA A 750 8.69 -0.47 -1.67
C ALA A 750 8.00 -0.15 -0.32
N LEU A 751 6.66 -0.07 -0.28
CA LEU A 751 5.87 0.23 0.93
C LEU A 751 5.79 -0.97 1.89
N ILE A 752 5.96 -2.17 1.35
CA ILE A 752 6.09 -3.43 2.10
C ILE A 752 7.16 -4.32 1.47
N PRO A 753 7.83 -5.18 2.25
CA PRO A 753 8.78 -6.13 1.70
C PRO A 753 8.09 -7.16 0.80
N TRP A 754 8.67 -7.45 -0.37
CA TRP A 754 8.25 -8.58 -1.22
C TRP A 754 8.24 -9.92 -0.48
N ALA A 755 9.10 -10.06 0.55
CA ALA A 755 9.12 -11.25 1.41
C ALA A 755 7.81 -11.44 2.18
N ASP A 756 7.16 -10.37 2.64
CA ASP A 756 5.89 -10.48 3.38
C ASP A 756 4.76 -10.98 2.47
N VAL A 757 4.76 -10.53 1.21
CA VAL A 757 3.82 -11.00 0.19
C VAL A 757 4.09 -12.46 -0.16
N ALA A 758 5.35 -12.81 -0.47
CA ALA A 758 5.73 -14.18 -0.83
C ALA A 758 5.42 -15.19 0.28
N ASN A 759 5.74 -14.86 1.53
CA ASN A 759 5.50 -15.73 2.70
C ASN A 759 4.02 -15.96 2.94
N THR A 760 3.21 -14.92 2.77
CA THR A 760 1.76 -15.00 3.02
C THR A 760 1.05 -15.86 1.97
N LEU A 761 1.50 -15.81 0.71
CA LEU A 761 0.88 -16.56 -0.38
C LEU A 761 1.32 -18.02 -0.51
N ALA A 762 2.48 -18.37 0.05
CA ALA A 762 3.08 -19.68 -0.14
C ALA A 762 2.12 -20.83 0.21
N LEU A 763 1.54 -20.80 1.41
CA LEU A 763 0.64 -21.85 1.89
C LEU A 763 -0.69 -21.90 1.10
N PRO A 764 -1.42 -20.79 0.90
CA PRO A 764 -2.61 -20.78 0.05
C PRO A 764 -2.36 -21.33 -1.37
N ALA A 765 -1.29 -20.87 -2.02
CA ALA A 765 -0.97 -21.26 -3.38
C ALA A 765 -0.63 -22.75 -3.49
N MET A 766 0.20 -23.28 -2.59
CA MET A 766 0.54 -24.71 -2.58
C MET A 766 -0.68 -25.58 -2.26
N SER A 767 -1.50 -25.15 -1.30
CA SER A 767 -2.68 -25.89 -0.83
C SER A 767 -3.74 -26.02 -1.91
N MET A 768 -4.10 -24.91 -2.54
CA MET A 768 -5.09 -24.87 -3.61
C MET A 768 -4.61 -25.65 -4.85
N ASN A 769 -3.32 -25.52 -5.20
CA ASN A 769 -2.73 -26.27 -6.31
C ASN A 769 -2.81 -27.78 -6.06
N ALA A 770 -2.42 -28.26 -4.87
CA ALA A 770 -2.50 -29.67 -4.51
C ALA A 770 -3.94 -30.21 -4.56
N ALA A 771 -4.90 -29.42 -4.06
CA ALA A 771 -6.31 -29.81 -4.02
C ALA A 771 -6.92 -29.99 -5.42
N VAL A 772 -6.70 -29.02 -6.30
CA VAL A 772 -7.25 -29.03 -7.66
C VAL A 772 -6.61 -30.14 -8.50
N LYS A 773 -5.31 -30.34 -8.36
CA LYS A 773 -4.56 -31.44 -8.96
C LYS A 773 -5.09 -32.82 -8.57
N ASN A 774 -5.57 -32.99 -7.34
CA ASN A 774 -6.21 -34.22 -6.90
C ASN A 774 -7.56 -34.45 -7.61
N MET A 775 -8.40 -33.42 -7.70
CA MET A 775 -9.66 -33.49 -8.45
C MET A 775 -9.45 -33.84 -9.93
N GLU A 776 -8.38 -33.32 -10.57
CA GLU A 776 -7.99 -33.71 -11.92
C GLU A 776 -7.63 -35.20 -12.01
N GLY A 777 -6.97 -35.74 -10.98
CA GLY A 777 -6.67 -37.16 -10.84
C GLY A 777 -7.93 -38.02 -10.81
N ILE A 778 -8.90 -37.63 -9.98
CA ILE A 778 -10.22 -38.30 -9.90
C ILE A 778 -10.91 -38.32 -11.27
N VAL A 779 -10.98 -37.17 -11.93
CA VAL A 779 -11.56 -37.03 -13.27
C VAL A 779 -10.86 -37.92 -14.29
N ARG A 780 -9.53 -38.00 -14.24
CA ARG A 780 -8.72 -38.82 -15.15
C ARG A 780 -9.03 -40.30 -14.98
N VAL A 781 -9.09 -40.80 -13.74
CA VAL A 781 -9.41 -42.19 -13.43
C VAL A 781 -10.83 -42.53 -13.87
N ALA A 782 -11.80 -41.67 -13.57
CA ALA A 782 -13.19 -41.85 -13.98
C ALA A 782 -13.34 -41.88 -15.51
N ASN A 783 -12.73 -40.94 -16.23
CA ASN A 783 -12.77 -40.90 -17.70
C ASN A 783 -12.14 -42.15 -18.32
N LYS A 784 -11.04 -42.66 -17.75
CA LYS A 784 -10.41 -43.90 -18.23
C LYS A 784 -11.39 -45.08 -18.09
N LYS A 785 -12.06 -45.20 -16.93
CA LYS A 785 -13.09 -46.23 -16.71
C LYS A 785 -14.25 -46.11 -17.69
N ILE A 786 -14.75 -44.89 -17.92
CA ILE A 786 -15.87 -44.62 -18.85
C ILE A 786 -15.50 -44.99 -20.29
N GLU A 787 -14.31 -44.63 -20.76
CA GLU A 787 -13.88 -44.97 -22.13
C GLU A 787 -13.65 -46.47 -22.30
N GLU A 788 -13.10 -47.15 -21.30
CA GLU A 788 -12.87 -48.60 -21.34
C GLU A 788 -14.20 -49.39 -21.33
N ASP A 789 -15.18 -48.98 -20.52
CA ASP A 789 -16.53 -49.58 -20.52
C ASP A 789 -17.24 -49.38 -21.86
N ARG A 790 -16.90 -48.32 -22.60
CA ARG A 790 -17.41 -48.06 -23.95
C ARG A 790 -16.76 -48.95 -25.02
N GLN A 791 -15.54 -49.45 -24.79
CA GLN A 791 -14.77 -50.24 -25.76
C GLN A 791 -14.82 -51.76 -25.53
N GLN A 792 -15.03 -52.26 -24.31
CA GLN A 792 -15.03 -53.70 -24.04
C GLN A 792 -16.16 -54.12 -23.08
N GLY A 793 -17.22 -54.73 -23.63
CA GLY A 793 -18.34 -55.27 -22.86
C GLY A 793 -18.03 -56.48 -21.95
N ILE A 794 -16.79 -56.91 -21.74
CA ILE A 794 -16.46 -58.03 -20.81
C ILE A 794 -15.08 -57.82 -20.15
N ALA A 795 -15.10 -57.62 -18.82
CA ALA A 795 -14.09 -57.91 -17.79
C ALA A 795 -12.58 -57.92 -18.15
N ALA A 796 -11.90 -56.78 -17.91
CA ALA A 796 -10.45 -56.73 -17.69
C ALA A 796 -10.00 -55.60 -16.73
N ILE A 797 -10.85 -55.22 -15.76
CA ILE A 797 -10.69 -53.98 -14.96
C ILE A 797 -9.63 -54.07 -13.84
N ILE A 798 -9.30 -55.25 -13.33
CA ILE A 798 -8.71 -55.33 -11.97
C ILE A 798 -7.18 -55.13 -11.94
N THR A 799 -6.45 -55.36 -13.05
CA THR A 799 -4.97 -55.41 -12.99
C THR A 799 -4.25 -54.22 -13.66
N ALA A 800 -4.89 -53.50 -14.59
CA ALA A 800 -4.23 -52.45 -15.39
C ALA A 800 -4.56 -51.00 -14.97
N VAL A 801 -5.52 -50.81 -14.06
CA VAL A 801 -5.87 -49.51 -13.47
C VAL A 801 -5.00 -49.20 -12.23
N LEU A 802 -4.12 -50.12 -11.85
CA LEU A 802 -3.07 -49.93 -10.86
C LEU A 802 -2.06 -48.85 -11.33
N PHE A 803 -1.77 -47.89 -10.45
CA PHE A 803 -0.61 -46.96 -10.46
C PHE A 803 -0.67 -45.60 -11.19
N PHE A 804 -1.81 -44.94 -11.38
CA PHE A 804 -1.80 -43.55 -11.88
C PHE A 804 -2.50 -42.52 -10.99
N ILE A 805 -1.78 -42.05 -9.97
CA ILE A 805 -1.88 -40.66 -9.50
C ILE A 805 -0.44 -40.11 -9.38
N PRO A 806 0.04 -39.27 -10.32
CA PRO A 806 1.37 -38.70 -10.22
C PRO A 806 1.31 -37.35 -9.51
N PHE A 807 1.97 -37.23 -8.35
CA PHE A 807 2.59 -35.96 -7.95
C PHE A 807 4.05 -36.20 -7.55
N VAL A 808 4.91 -36.12 -8.59
CA VAL A 808 6.36 -35.85 -8.62
C VAL A 808 7.14 -36.04 -7.30
N GLY A 809 7.65 -37.26 -7.10
CA GLY A 809 8.73 -37.59 -6.16
C GLY A 809 8.63 -39.06 -5.77
N GLU A 810 9.67 -39.86 -6.03
CA GLU A 810 9.70 -41.32 -5.84
C GLU A 810 9.10 -41.79 -4.49
N VAL A 811 8.02 -42.57 -4.52
CA VAL A 811 7.88 -43.90 -3.87
C VAL A 811 6.64 -44.57 -4.49
N ALA A 812 6.83 -45.70 -5.14
CA ALA A 812 5.74 -46.58 -5.54
C ALA A 812 5.21 -47.33 -4.32
N GLY A 813 4.00 -47.00 -3.86
CA GLY A 813 3.28 -47.73 -2.81
C GLY A 813 2.05 -46.97 -2.34
N ALA A 814 0.86 -47.35 -2.81
CA ALA A 814 -0.47 -47.00 -2.31
C ALA A 814 -0.65 -45.63 -1.58
N ILE A 815 -0.64 -44.49 -2.28
CA ILE A 815 -0.99 -43.20 -1.66
C ILE A 815 -1.94 -42.36 -2.53
N GLY A 816 -3.16 -42.86 -2.76
CA GLY A 816 -4.23 -42.08 -3.41
C GLY A 816 -5.25 -41.51 -2.44
N VAL A 817 -5.80 -42.37 -1.57
CA VAL A 817 -6.89 -42.04 -0.65
C VAL A 817 -6.39 -41.27 0.58
N THR A 818 -5.24 -41.65 1.15
CA THR A 818 -4.66 -40.95 2.31
C THR A 818 -4.28 -39.51 1.96
N VAL A 819 -3.74 -39.28 0.76
CA VAL A 819 -3.45 -37.94 0.22
C VAL A 819 -4.73 -37.13 -0.01
N LEU A 820 -5.80 -37.76 -0.51
CA LEU A 820 -7.11 -37.11 -0.63
C LEU A 820 -7.63 -36.67 0.74
N ARG A 821 -7.55 -37.51 1.78
CA ARG A 821 -7.95 -37.14 3.16
C ARG A 821 -7.15 -35.96 3.68
N THR A 822 -5.83 -35.97 3.54
CA THR A 822 -4.98 -34.84 3.96
C THR A 822 -5.30 -33.53 3.23
N ILE A 823 -5.68 -33.60 1.96
CA ILE A 823 -6.11 -32.44 1.16
C ILE A 823 -7.48 -31.93 1.61
N ILE A 824 -8.41 -32.83 1.91
CA ILE A 824 -9.74 -32.49 2.44
C ILE A 824 -9.61 -31.87 3.83
N ASP A 825 -8.78 -32.44 4.71
CA ASP A 825 -8.50 -31.87 6.04
C ASP A 825 -7.90 -30.46 5.92
N LEU A 826 -7.03 -30.24 4.93
CA LEU A 826 -6.42 -28.94 4.66
C LEU A 826 -7.45 -27.93 4.14
N ALA A 827 -8.24 -28.29 3.13
CA ALA A 827 -9.31 -27.44 2.61
C ALA A 827 -10.43 -27.23 3.65
N GLY A 828 -10.63 -28.19 4.55
CA GLY A 828 -11.51 -28.10 5.72
C GLY A 828 -11.02 -27.04 6.70
N ALA A 829 -9.71 -26.97 6.95
CA ALA A 829 -9.11 -25.88 7.72
C ALA A 829 -9.32 -24.50 7.06
N PHE A 830 -9.30 -24.40 5.73
CA PHE A 830 -9.72 -23.17 5.03
C PHE A 830 -11.21 -22.86 5.24
N ALA A 831 -12.08 -23.88 5.25
CA ALA A 831 -13.53 -23.73 5.39
C ALA A 831 -13.97 -23.31 6.80
N ASP A 832 -13.40 -23.93 7.85
CA ASP A 832 -13.82 -23.78 9.25
C ASP A 832 -13.58 -22.38 9.86
N ILE A 833 -12.62 -21.61 9.33
CA ILE A 833 -12.31 -20.24 9.80
C ILE A 833 -13.49 -19.27 9.61
N GLY A 834 -14.50 -19.64 8.79
CA GLY A 834 -15.71 -18.84 8.59
C GLY A 834 -16.71 -18.89 9.76
N TYR A 835 -16.57 -19.85 10.69
CA TYR A 835 -17.54 -20.06 11.77
C TYR A 835 -17.01 -19.83 13.18
N SER A 836 -15.70 -19.67 13.41
CA SER A 836 -15.23 -19.26 14.73
C SER A 836 -13.91 -18.50 14.71
N ILE A 837 -13.99 -17.22 15.05
CA ILE A 837 -12.88 -16.47 15.66
C ILE A 837 -12.62 -16.98 17.10
N TYR A 838 -13.42 -17.96 17.58
CA TYR A 838 -13.42 -18.44 18.96
C TYR A 838 -12.64 -19.77 19.19
N ASP A 839 -12.49 -20.67 18.20
CA ASP A 839 -11.73 -21.92 18.39
C ASP A 839 -10.22 -21.83 18.13
N SER A 840 -9.72 -20.79 17.44
CA SER A 840 -8.27 -20.53 17.33
C SER A 840 -7.61 -20.28 18.69
N VAL A 841 -8.41 -19.95 19.71
CA VAL A 841 -7.99 -19.79 21.11
C VAL A 841 -7.90 -21.15 21.85
N LYS A 842 -8.50 -22.23 21.34
CA LYS A 842 -8.56 -23.54 22.02
C LYS A 842 -7.52 -24.56 21.57
N ASN A 843 -6.96 -24.47 20.36
CA ASN A 843 -5.94 -25.41 19.86
C ASN A 843 -4.73 -24.67 19.22
N PRO A 844 -3.87 -24.01 20.03
CA PRO A 844 -2.75 -23.19 19.55
C PRO A 844 -1.60 -23.98 18.88
N ASP A 845 -1.61 -25.32 18.89
CA ASP A 845 -0.48 -26.14 18.44
C ASP A 845 -0.47 -26.48 16.94
N ASN A 846 -1.58 -26.25 16.21
CA ASN A 846 -1.68 -26.53 14.78
C ASN A 846 -1.23 -25.33 13.94
N VAL A 847 -0.03 -25.43 13.37
CA VAL A 847 0.63 -24.43 12.52
C VAL A 847 -0.27 -23.91 11.41
N LEU A 848 -0.98 -24.79 10.70
CA LEU A 848 -1.76 -24.43 9.52
C LEU A 848 -3.02 -23.66 9.92
N SER A 849 -3.69 -24.06 11.00
CA SER A 849 -4.87 -23.37 11.51
C SER A 849 -4.52 -21.97 12.01
N ASN A 850 -3.39 -21.80 12.70
CA ASN A 850 -2.92 -20.48 13.13
C ASN A 850 -2.58 -19.58 11.94
N MET A 851 -1.85 -20.10 10.95
CA MET A 851 -1.44 -19.32 9.79
C MET A 851 -2.63 -18.92 8.91
N PHE A 852 -3.54 -19.85 8.60
CA PHE A 852 -4.75 -19.51 7.86
C PHE A 852 -5.68 -18.62 8.68
N GLY A 853 -5.74 -18.80 10.01
CA GLY A 853 -6.42 -17.89 10.91
C GLY A 853 -5.90 -16.45 10.76
N ILE A 854 -4.59 -16.24 10.75
CA ILE A 854 -4.02 -14.89 10.58
C ILE A 854 -4.31 -14.32 9.17
N ILE A 855 -4.23 -15.16 8.13
CA ILE A 855 -4.47 -14.76 6.75
C ILE A 855 -5.94 -14.39 6.50
N PHE A 856 -6.89 -15.07 7.16
CA PHE A 856 -8.33 -14.96 6.86
C PHE A 856 -9.20 -14.36 7.98
N ALA A 857 -8.73 -14.22 9.22
CA ALA A 857 -9.52 -13.68 10.35
C ALA A 857 -9.48 -12.14 10.45
N ALA A 858 -8.50 -11.50 9.82
CA ALA A 858 -8.43 -10.06 9.72
C ALA A 858 -8.87 -9.65 8.31
N GLY A 859 -10.11 -9.17 8.17
CA GLY A 859 -10.48 -8.42 6.96
C GLY A 859 -9.43 -7.34 6.71
N GLY A 860 -8.89 -7.32 5.49
CA GLY A 860 -7.58 -6.80 5.12
C GLY A 860 -7.02 -5.59 5.89
N MET A 861 -5.74 -5.68 6.24
CA MET A 861 -4.79 -4.56 6.38
C MET A 861 -3.35 -5.10 6.56
N ARG A 862 -2.34 -4.29 6.22
CA ARG A 862 -0.87 -4.53 6.30
C ARG A 862 -0.41 -5.40 7.49
N GLY A 863 -1.07 -5.26 8.65
CA GLY A 863 -0.80 -6.02 9.87
C GLY A 863 -0.97 -7.55 9.72
N ALA A 864 -1.92 -8.03 8.91
CA ALA A 864 -2.17 -9.46 8.74
C ALA A 864 -1.07 -10.16 7.92
N PHE A 865 -0.63 -9.55 6.81
CA PHE A 865 0.48 -10.07 5.99
C PHE A 865 1.80 -10.02 6.75
N LYS A 866 2.05 -8.95 7.52
CA LYS A 866 3.22 -8.85 8.38
C LYS A 866 3.22 -9.93 9.48
N ALA A 867 2.07 -10.17 10.12
CA ALA A 867 1.91 -11.21 11.14
C ALA A 867 2.05 -12.62 10.54
N ALA A 868 1.42 -12.89 9.39
CA ALA A 868 1.53 -14.18 8.70
C ALA A 868 2.97 -14.44 8.24
N SER A 869 3.67 -13.41 7.74
CA SER A 869 5.09 -13.48 7.39
C SER A 869 5.99 -13.70 8.61
N ALA A 870 5.67 -13.10 9.76
CA ALA A 870 6.40 -13.32 11.00
C ALA A 870 6.24 -14.77 11.50
N GLU A 871 5.02 -15.30 11.51
CA GLU A 871 4.76 -16.70 11.83
C GLU A 871 5.43 -17.65 10.84
N TRP A 872 5.35 -17.35 9.54
CA TRP A 872 6.07 -18.10 8.53
C TRP A 872 7.56 -18.12 8.87
N ARG A 873 8.20 -16.98 9.06
CA ARG A 873 9.64 -16.91 9.39
C ARG A 873 9.99 -17.67 10.68
N ALA A 874 9.12 -17.65 11.68
CA ALA A 874 9.31 -18.31 12.98
C ALA A 874 9.12 -19.85 12.94
N LEU A 875 8.61 -20.42 11.84
CA LEU A 875 8.48 -21.87 11.69
C LEU A 875 9.83 -22.58 11.77
N LYS A 876 10.00 -23.36 12.83
CA LYS A 876 11.15 -24.25 13.04
C LYS A 876 10.98 -25.55 12.24
N GLN A 877 12.10 -26.24 12.00
CA GLN A 877 12.16 -27.47 11.21
C GLN A 877 11.21 -28.57 11.73
N ASP A 878 11.08 -28.72 13.05
CA ASP A 878 10.18 -29.68 13.71
C ASP A 878 8.69 -29.39 13.48
N LYS A 879 8.35 -28.13 13.20
CA LYS A 879 7.00 -27.70 12.81
C LYS A 879 6.76 -27.82 11.30
N ILE A 880 7.81 -27.67 10.48
CA ILE A 880 7.75 -27.93 9.03
C ILE A 880 7.51 -29.43 8.78
N GLU A 881 8.12 -30.31 9.57
CA GLU A 881 7.90 -31.77 9.51
C GLU A 881 6.47 -32.19 9.89
N GLN A 882 5.67 -31.29 10.46
CA GLN A 882 4.24 -31.50 10.74
C GLN A 882 3.34 -31.15 9.55
N LEU A 883 3.88 -30.55 8.48
CA LEU A 883 3.15 -30.30 7.25
C LEU A 883 2.95 -31.61 6.47
N PRO A 884 1.97 -31.68 5.56
CA PRO A 884 1.85 -32.85 4.69
C PRO A 884 3.14 -33.01 3.88
N SER A 885 3.61 -34.25 3.77
CA SER A 885 4.89 -34.59 3.10
C SER A 885 4.98 -34.07 1.65
N SER A 886 3.84 -33.89 0.99
CA SER A 886 3.73 -33.27 -0.34
C SER A 886 4.20 -31.81 -0.39
N PHE A 887 4.15 -31.07 0.73
CA PHE A 887 4.58 -29.67 0.83
C PHE A 887 6.05 -29.54 1.20
N HIS A 888 6.66 -30.58 1.76
CA HIS A 888 8.05 -30.53 2.23
C HIS A 888 9.00 -30.12 1.11
N LYS A 889 8.79 -30.63 -0.11
CA LYS A 889 9.62 -30.28 -1.27
C LYS A 889 9.55 -28.79 -1.60
N ASP A 890 8.34 -28.24 -1.69
CA ASP A 890 8.09 -26.86 -2.11
C ASP A 890 8.46 -25.85 -1.01
N VAL A 891 8.15 -26.17 0.25
CA VAL A 891 8.56 -25.39 1.43
C VAL A 891 10.08 -25.37 1.57
N THR A 892 10.74 -26.52 1.39
CA THR A 892 12.22 -26.61 1.45
C THR A 892 12.86 -25.83 0.30
N ALA A 893 12.31 -25.93 -0.91
CA ALA A 893 12.79 -25.17 -2.07
C ALA A 893 12.67 -23.67 -1.83
N MET A 894 11.51 -23.20 -1.38
CA MET A 894 11.27 -21.80 -1.05
C MET A 894 12.23 -21.30 0.04
N ARG A 895 12.37 -22.03 1.15
CA ARG A 895 13.28 -21.66 2.25
C ARG A 895 14.73 -21.56 1.80
N LYS A 896 15.17 -22.51 0.98
CA LYS A 896 16.51 -22.47 0.39
C LYS A 896 16.71 -21.21 -0.46
N MET A 897 15.72 -20.84 -1.26
CA MET A 897 15.79 -19.64 -2.10
C MET A 897 15.76 -18.34 -1.28
N GLN A 898 14.98 -18.30 -0.20
CA GLN A 898 14.91 -17.13 0.68
C GLN A 898 16.14 -16.97 1.59
N ALA A 899 16.82 -18.07 1.94
CA ALA A 899 18.03 -18.03 2.76
C ALA A 899 19.23 -17.34 2.07
N SER A 900 19.20 -17.19 0.74
CA SER A 900 20.22 -16.45 -0.02
C SER A 900 19.91 -14.97 -0.21
N CYS A 901 18.71 -14.51 0.17
CA CYS A 901 18.38 -13.09 0.12
C CYS A 901 19.14 -12.38 1.25
N LYS A 902 20.06 -11.46 0.91
CA LYS A 902 20.63 -10.55 1.92
C LYS A 902 19.52 -9.59 2.38
N LEU A 903 19.42 -9.40 3.69
CA LEU A 903 18.48 -8.47 4.33
C LEU A 903 18.72 -7.04 3.88
#